data_AF-A0A3B0AZN6-F1
#
_entry.id   AF-A0A3B0AZN6-F1
#
_cell.length_a   1.000
_cell.length_b   1.000
_cell.length_c   1.000
_cell.angle_alpha   90.00
_cell.angle_beta   90.00
_cell.angle_gamma   90.00
#
_symmetry.space_group_name_H-M   'P 1'
#
loop_
_entity.id
_entity.type
_entity.pdbx_description
1 polymer ?
#
loop_
_entity_poly.entity_id
_entity_poly.type
_entity_poly.pdbx_seq_one_letter_code
_entity_poly.pdbx_strand_id
1 'polypeptide(L)'
;MTETSGPAVWLDHRLFHRADPDGLLTALVGPLLRDSARHCRYQHFFREWQGGPNIRVSLLVGKGHAGHVAARLRDRCAEYLAGAPADSQDDGRGTSPETRRALPADLALREGAADDLPPQPDNSLLAVEHPDRSAVLGGPGAVALFDRFHQLSTRTALATLTGVRSGAGERPGGHRARAAVTLMLHFALRFPGPLWLGGMSYRSHVEGAVMESPRPDELRRRLARFGDRWTPALQPLAEQLLSTGAGAAEHGEELPGMADFLDGVEELVPDARALLAADGLRLPLAGRNGETAWDDAVLRRSPFHRNLQRDPRWAVAAAQDPVLRLHRVLINWGYLHMTRLGVVPAQRLALCHVVAELVTRYGETRAYLGPGARDLAAGAPGSIALRYARENRTGARIPQDVDWSRLPAERPDGEGRRLVPLPSAPAADPAGAGDEGVVRLASFLRRTAGASRLRWEAGARCGGERFLGPVHRTVSSAGQRYPAELHVLPGEPLSRMPAGRYEPVHHALAVPRDGSPAPMGTGRGGLVVAVTPWRTRFKYGEFAYRLHALDAGVMIGQALAVAEADGGRLRVRYWFPDAELDRRIGADGSRTRSYAVLATAPETAPESVSEAAPEAGINEVPRNTADRLETAARGEAAPPRAPVPPLLPRLAAGVTSWAELAVEQRRPDAWTDRRTSMGFMGHGPLERAELARLLQRACGPYESDLPGGRPFPQTAFVAAIGAVGGLEPGVYLVADEGRRIGLLSSGDARAALQRTLDNGVFDIVRTPVVLTLLTDYEAALPYYGDRWYRIQGMEAGLAVQRCYLSAAAGSLACQAHCGYDPDRLLDVLGLADQHLEPVIQLLIGRSRPAGLHHEIPLF
;
A
#
# COMPACT_ATOMS: atom_id res chain seq x y z
N MET A 1 5.23 31.97 -6.02
CA MET A 1 4.17 32.62 -6.84
C MET A 1 3.14 33.15 -5.88
N THR A 2 2.89 34.46 -5.87
CA THR A 2 1.88 35.09 -5.01
C THR A 2 0.49 34.62 -5.45
N GLU A 3 -0.25 33.99 -4.54
CA GLU A 3 -1.65 33.67 -4.76
C GLU A 3 -2.42 34.96 -5.03
N THR A 4 -2.86 35.14 -6.27
CA THR A 4 -3.85 36.16 -6.61
C THR A 4 -5.20 35.68 -6.07
N SER A 5 -5.45 35.92 -4.78
CA SER A 5 -6.68 35.56 -4.05
C SER A 5 -7.93 36.37 -4.46
N GLY A 6 -7.83 37.18 -5.52
CA GLY A 6 -8.93 37.97 -6.06
C GLY A 6 -9.79 37.21 -7.08
N PRO A 7 -10.95 37.76 -7.48
CA PRO A 7 -11.79 37.17 -8.52
C PRO A 7 -11.01 37.00 -9.83
N ALA A 8 -11.17 35.85 -10.49
CA ALA A 8 -10.49 35.50 -11.73
C ALA A 8 -11.51 35.13 -12.84
N VAL A 9 -11.09 35.25 -14.10
CA VAL A 9 -11.90 34.93 -15.29
C VAL A 9 -11.06 34.16 -16.29
N TRP A 10 -11.67 33.19 -16.98
CA TRP A 10 -11.02 32.49 -18.08
C TRP A 10 -11.01 33.34 -19.34
N LEU A 11 -9.84 33.42 -19.99
CA LEU A 11 -9.66 33.94 -21.33
C LEU A 11 -9.28 32.77 -22.24
N ASP A 12 -10.12 32.46 -23.20
CA ASP A 12 -9.96 31.30 -24.08
C ASP A 12 -9.92 31.72 -25.54
N HIS A 13 -8.86 31.31 -26.24
CA HIS A 13 -8.65 31.64 -27.64
C HIS A 13 -8.16 30.44 -28.43
N ARG A 14 -8.63 30.28 -29.67
CA ARG A 14 -8.17 29.29 -30.64
C ARG A 14 -7.36 29.97 -31.73
N LEU A 15 -6.13 29.50 -31.94
CA LEU A 15 -5.21 29.95 -32.98
C LEU A 15 -5.20 28.92 -34.11
N PHE A 16 -5.71 29.31 -35.28
CA PHE A 16 -5.70 28.49 -36.47
C PHE A 16 -4.42 28.78 -37.27
N HIS A 17 -3.51 27.81 -37.32
CA HIS A 17 -2.27 27.88 -38.09
C HIS A 17 -1.81 26.46 -38.45
N ARG A 18 -1.86 26.09 -39.74
CA ARG A 18 -1.66 24.69 -40.17
C ARG A 18 -0.20 24.29 -40.42
N ALA A 19 0.67 25.22 -40.81
CA ALA A 19 1.98 24.91 -41.39
C ALA A 19 3.04 24.41 -40.39
N ASP A 20 3.18 25.05 -39.22
CA ASP A 20 4.14 24.63 -38.17
C ASP A 20 3.54 24.82 -36.76
N PRO A 21 2.75 23.86 -36.25
CA PRO A 21 2.16 23.98 -34.92
C PRO A 21 3.21 23.97 -33.79
N ASP A 22 4.37 23.36 -33.98
CA ASP A 22 5.44 23.36 -32.98
C ASP A 22 6.20 24.69 -32.97
N GLY A 23 6.38 25.29 -34.15
CA GLY A 23 6.91 26.64 -34.31
C GLY A 23 6.00 27.67 -33.66
N LEU A 24 4.69 27.57 -33.88
CA LEU A 24 3.71 28.42 -33.20
C LEU A 24 3.83 28.29 -31.67
N LEU A 25 3.92 27.05 -31.16
CA LEU A 25 4.04 26.81 -29.72
C LEU A 25 5.33 27.37 -29.12
N THR A 26 6.46 27.17 -29.79
CA THR A 26 7.78 27.56 -29.26
C THR A 26 8.13 29.03 -29.49
N ALA A 27 7.70 29.62 -30.61
CA ALA A 27 8.02 31.00 -30.98
C ALA A 27 6.96 32.04 -30.56
N LEU A 28 5.68 31.65 -30.43
CA LEU A 28 4.61 32.56 -30.01
C LEU A 28 4.04 32.21 -28.63
N VAL A 29 3.45 31.00 -28.49
CA VAL A 29 2.67 30.65 -27.30
C VAL A 29 3.56 30.61 -26.06
N GLY A 30 4.71 29.95 -26.12
CA GLY A 30 5.65 29.86 -25.00
C GLY A 30 6.08 31.23 -24.44
N PRO A 31 6.60 32.15 -25.28
CA PRO A 31 6.88 33.52 -24.86
C PRO A 31 5.66 34.26 -24.29
N LEU A 32 4.49 34.13 -24.91
CA LEU A 32 3.26 34.77 -24.47
C LEU A 32 2.82 34.31 -23.07
N LEU A 33 2.92 33.00 -22.80
CA LEU A 33 2.63 32.45 -21.47
C LEU A 33 3.62 32.98 -20.42
N ARG A 34 4.91 33.06 -20.74
CA ARG A 34 5.93 33.62 -19.83
C ARG A 34 5.65 35.09 -19.49
N ASP A 35 5.33 35.89 -20.49
CA ASP A 35 5.05 37.33 -20.33
C ASP A 35 3.81 37.59 -19.47
N SER A 36 2.81 36.70 -19.54
CA SER A 36 1.53 36.84 -18.85
C SER A 36 1.48 36.12 -17.49
N ALA A 37 2.52 35.35 -17.12
CA ALA A 37 2.54 34.48 -15.94
C ALA A 37 2.17 35.17 -14.64
N ARG A 38 2.67 36.39 -14.41
CA ARG A 38 2.39 37.16 -13.18
C ARG A 38 0.92 37.58 -13.01
N HIS A 39 0.14 37.53 -14.09
CA HIS A 39 -1.28 37.92 -14.08
C HIS A 39 -2.23 36.71 -14.15
N CYS A 40 -1.68 35.51 -14.38
CA CYS A 40 -2.44 34.28 -14.57
C CYS A 40 -2.27 33.34 -13.38
N ARG A 41 -3.38 32.77 -12.91
CA ARG A 41 -3.38 31.65 -11.96
C ARG A 41 -3.08 30.33 -12.67
N TYR A 42 -3.68 30.11 -13.84
CA TYR A 42 -3.45 28.94 -14.69
C TYR A 42 -3.28 29.35 -16.15
N GLN A 43 -2.50 28.56 -16.88
CA GLN A 43 -2.08 28.76 -18.26
C GLN A 43 -2.01 27.41 -18.97
N HIS A 44 -2.93 27.21 -19.92
CA HIS A 44 -3.05 25.96 -20.65
C HIS A 44 -2.90 26.21 -22.15
N PHE A 45 -2.32 25.25 -22.86
CA PHE A 45 -2.54 25.10 -24.30
C PHE A 45 -3.09 23.72 -24.64
N PHE A 46 -3.84 23.59 -25.72
CA PHE A 46 -4.34 22.32 -26.23
C PHE A 46 -4.19 22.29 -27.75
N ARG A 47 -3.97 21.10 -28.33
CA ARG A 47 -4.11 20.89 -29.77
C ARG A 47 -5.55 20.41 -30.00
N GLU A 48 -6.36 21.18 -30.71
CA GLU A 48 -7.79 20.90 -30.95
C GLU A 48 -8.08 20.80 -32.45
N TRP A 49 -9.27 20.26 -32.77
CA TRP A 49 -9.71 19.98 -34.14
C TRP A 49 -10.98 20.74 -34.56
N GLN A 50 -11.75 21.28 -33.61
CA GLN A 50 -13.01 21.98 -33.86
C GLN A 50 -12.76 23.25 -34.69
N GLY A 51 -13.49 23.41 -35.80
CA GLY A 51 -13.22 24.47 -36.79
C GLY A 51 -11.94 24.26 -37.60
N GLY A 52 -11.27 23.10 -37.50
CA GLY A 52 -9.99 22.79 -38.13
C GLY A 52 -8.82 22.68 -37.13
N PRO A 53 -7.65 22.18 -37.55
CA PRO A 53 -6.48 22.05 -36.66
C PRO A 53 -6.09 23.40 -36.05
N ASN A 54 -6.08 23.48 -34.73
CA ASN A 54 -5.78 24.73 -34.00
C ASN A 54 -5.07 24.48 -32.67
N ILE A 55 -4.46 25.55 -32.15
CA ILE A 55 -3.95 25.60 -30.78
C ILE A 55 -4.91 26.44 -29.94
N ARG A 56 -5.56 25.82 -28.96
CA ARG A 56 -6.34 26.56 -27.95
C ARG A 56 -5.42 27.01 -26.83
N VAL A 57 -5.53 28.26 -26.40
CA VAL A 57 -4.84 28.84 -25.24
C VAL A 57 -5.89 29.29 -24.24
N SER A 58 -5.81 28.75 -23.01
CA SER A 58 -6.73 29.04 -21.91
C SER A 58 -5.96 29.67 -20.75
N LEU A 59 -6.30 30.89 -20.36
CA LEU A 59 -5.65 31.62 -19.27
C LEU A 59 -6.66 31.96 -18.19
N LEU A 60 -6.43 31.52 -16.95
CA LEU A 60 -7.21 31.98 -15.81
C LEU A 60 -6.56 33.24 -15.25
N VAL A 61 -7.14 34.40 -15.54
CA VAL A 61 -6.53 35.72 -15.28
C VAL A 61 -7.26 36.44 -14.15
N GLY A 62 -6.51 37.12 -13.27
CA GLY A 62 -7.13 38.00 -12.27
C GLY A 62 -8.00 39.07 -12.95
N LYS A 63 -9.24 39.26 -12.50
CA LYS A 63 -10.28 40.06 -13.19
C LYS A 63 -9.83 41.47 -13.56
N GLY A 64 -9.04 42.12 -12.70
CA GLY A 64 -8.49 43.47 -12.97
C GLY A 64 -7.47 43.55 -14.12
N HIS A 65 -6.88 42.44 -14.53
CA HIS A 65 -5.88 42.36 -15.60
C HIS A 65 -6.42 41.73 -16.90
N ALA A 66 -7.65 41.20 -16.88
CA ALA A 66 -8.20 40.43 -18.00
C ALA A 66 -8.20 41.19 -19.33
N GLY A 67 -8.62 42.47 -19.33
CA GLY A 67 -8.63 43.31 -20.53
C GLY A 67 -7.23 43.55 -21.11
N HIS A 68 -6.25 43.81 -20.24
CA HIS A 68 -4.86 44.02 -20.66
C HIS A 68 -4.24 42.74 -21.24
N VAL A 69 -4.42 41.60 -20.57
CA VAL A 69 -3.90 40.30 -21.04
C VAL A 69 -4.55 39.88 -22.36
N ALA A 70 -5.87 40.06 -22.50
CA ALA A 70 -6.59 39.77 -23.75
C ALA A 70 -6.08 40.63 -24.92
N ALA A 71 -5.88 41.94 -24.71
CA ALA A 71 -5.35 42.83 -25.74
C ALA A 71 -3.94 42.40 -26.18
N ARG A 72 -3.03 42.19 -25.22
CA ARG A 72 -1.65 41.74 -25.51
C ARG A 72 -1.61 40.38 -26.22
N LEU A 73 -2.49 39.45 -25.85
CA LEU A 73 -2.61 38.16 -26.54
C LEU A 73 -3.00 38.37 -28.00
N ARG A 74 -4.05 39.17 -28.27
CA ARG A 74 -4.48 39.48 -29.64
C ARG A 74 -3.38 40.14 -30.46
N ASP A 75 -2.71 41.15 -29.92
CA ASP A 75 -1.68 41.91 -30.64
C ASP A 75 -0.50 41.01 -31.04
N ARG A 76 -0.02 40.18 -30.10
CA ARG A 76 1.09 39.23 -30.36
C ARG A 76 0.71 38.14 -31.35
N CYS A 77 -0.52 37.64 -31.28
CA CYS A 77 -1.03 36.66 -32.24
C CYS A 77 -1.15 37.29 -33.63
N ALA A 78 -1.71 38.49 -33.73
CA ALA A 78 -1.84 39.21 -35.00
C ALA A 78 -0.46 39.50 -35.62
N GLU A 79 0.51 39.97 -34.82
CA GLU A 79 1.89 40.20 -35.26
C GLU A 79 2.53 38.92 -35.84
N TYR A 80 2.41 37.80 -35.14
CA TYR A 80 2.97 36.52 -35.59
C TYR A 80 2.28 35.99 -36.86
N LEU A 81 0.94 36.03 -36.89
CA LEU A 81 0.15 35.50 -38.00
C LEU A 81 0.25 36.37 -39.26
N ALA A 82 0.49 37.68 -39.14
CA ALA A 82 0.73 38.57 -40.27
C ALA A 82 2.04 38.27 -41.02
N GLY A 83 3.03 37.70 -40.32
CA GLY A 83 4.30 37.23 -40.91
C GLY A 83 4.27 35.80 -41.44
N ALA A 84 3.16 35.06 -41.24
CA ALA A 84 3.02 33.68 -41.69
C ALA A 84 2.63 33.63 -43.17
N PRO A 85 3.18 32.69 -43.96
CA PRO A 85 2.80 32.53 -45.36
C PRO A 85 1.29 32.30 -45.50
N ALA A 86 0.65 33.10 -46.36
CA ALA A 86 -0.73 32.89 -46.75
C ALA A 86 -0.79 31.67 -47.69
N ASP A 87 -1.71 30.74 -47.41
CA ASP A 87 -1.95 29.50 -48.16
C ASP A 87 -0.85 28.43 -48.11
N SER A 88 -1.01 27.45 -47.22
CA SER A 88 -0.98 26.06 -47.67
C SER A 88 -2.41 25.70 -48.09
N GLN A 89 -2.75 25.92 -49.37
CA GLN A 89 -3.91 25.22 -49.92
C GLN A 89 -3.72 23.74 -49.64
N ASP A 90 -4.77 23.09 -49.14
CA ASP A 90 -4.82 21.65 -48.94
C ASP A 90 -4.54 20.99 -50.30
N ASP A 91 -3.28 20.63 -50.57
CA ASP A 91 -2.89 19.79 -51.69
C ASP A 91 -3.73 18.52 -51.55
N GLY A 92 -4.83 18.43 -52.29
CA GLY A 92 -5.90 17.43 -52.14
C GLY A 92 -5.51 15.97 -52.42
N ARG A 93 -4.31 15.56 -52.05
CA ARG A 93 -3.77 14.22 -52.13
C ARG A 93 -4.16 13.44 -50.87
N GLY A 94 -5.36 12.86 -50.87
CA GLY A 94 -5.54 11.58 -50.18
C GLY A 94 -6.88 11.28 -49.50
N THR A 95 -7.78 12.25 -49.29
CA THR A 95 -9.06 11.99 -48.61
C THR A 95 -10.26 12.56 -49.38
N SER A 96 -11.33 11.76 -49.50
CA SER A 96 -12.54 12.19 -50.20
C SER A 96 -13.26 13.32 -49.45
N PRO A 97 -14.04 14.18 -50.12
CA PRO A 97 -14.85 15.21 -49.48
C PRO A 97 -15.87 14.68 -48.45
N GLU A 98 -16.31 13.42 -48.60
CA GLU A 98 -17.20 12.71 -47.67
C GLU A 98 -16.44 12.28 -46.41
N THR A 99 -15.21 11.80 -46.55
CA THR A 99 -14.33 11.45 -45.43
C THR A 99 -13.91 12.69 -44.62
N ARG A 100 -13.71 13.84 -45.26
CA ARG A 100 -13.44 15.12 -44.57
C ARG A 100 -14.63 15.62 -43.74
N ARG A 101 -15.87 15.31 -44.12
CA ARG A 101 -17.09 15.68 -43.38
C ARG A 101 -17.48 14.70 -42.28
N ALA A 102 -17.16 13.41 -42.43
CA ALA A 102 -17.51 12.37 -41.46
C ALA A 102 -16.58 12.32 -40.22
N LEU A 103 -15.31 12.75 -40.36
CA LEU A 103 -14.33 12.71 -39.26
C LEU A 103 -14.73 13.61 -38.06
N PRO A 104 -15.08 14.90 -38.25
CA PRO A 104 -15.47 15.80 -37.16
C PRO A 104 -16.68 15.31 -36.38
N ALA A 105 -17.71 14.78 -37.05
CA ALA A 105 -18.94 14.30 -36.42
C ALA A 105 -18.74 13.04 -35.55
N ASP A 106 -17.92 12.07 -36.00
CA ASP A 106 -17.56 10.88 -35.20
C ASP A 106 -16.66 11.26 -34.02
N LEU A 107 -15.72 12.20 -34.20
CA LEU A 107 -14.90 12.75 -33.11
C LEU A 107 -15.73 13.50 -32.07
N ALA A 108 -16.69 14.33 -32.52
CA ALA A 108 -17.61 15.05 -31.65
C ALA A 108 -18.46 14.13 -30.78
N LEU A 109 -19.03 13.09 -31.40
CA LEU A 109 -19.81 12.07 -30.71
C LEU A 109 -18.95 11.34 -29.66
N ARG A 110 -17.70 10.99 -29.99
CA ARG A 110 -16.78 10.28 -29.09
C ARG A 110 -16.27 11.14 -27.94
N GLU A 111 -16.07 12.44 -28.18
CA GLU A 111 -15.56 13.38 -27.16
C GLU A 111 -16.68 14.07 -26.37
N GLY A 112 -17.95 13.81 -26.68
CA GLY A 112 -19.10 14.45 -26.05
C GLY A 112 -19.13 15.97 -26.28
N ALA A 113 -18.57 16.42 -27.41
CA ALA A 113 -18.46 17.82 -27.78
C ALA A 113 -19.53 18.20 -28.81
N ALA A 114 -20.03 19.44 -28.76
CA ALA A 114 -20.81 19.98 -29.85
C ALA A 114 -19.90 20.22 -31.07
N ASP A 115 -20.31 19.74 -32.24
CA ASP A 115 -19.63 19.95 -33.55
C ASP A 115 -20.27 21.10 -34.33
N ASP A 116 -20.50 22.22 -33.67
CA ASP A 116 -21.24 23.35 -34.25
C ASP A 116 -20.33 24.44 -34.85
N LEU A 117 -19.01 24.37 -34.64
CA LEU A 117 -18.09 25.38 -35.13
C LEU A 117 -17.69 25.12 -36.60
N PRO A 118 -18.09 25.99 -37.57
CA PRO A 118 -17.69 25.82 -38.96
C PRO A 118 -16.18 25.95 -39.14
N PRO A 119 -15.60 25.41 -40.24
CA PRO A 119 -14.19 25.55 -40.57
C PRO A 119 -13.74 27.01 -40.52
N GLN A 120 -12.69 27.30 -39.75
CA GLN A 120 -12.14 28.63 -39.59
C GLN A 120 -11.03 28.89 -40.62
N PRO A 121 -10.84 30.16 -41.04
CA PRO A 121 -9.73 30.54 -41.90
C PRO A 121 -8.38 30.18 -41.28
N ASP A 122 -7.41 29.81 -42.11
CA ASP A 122 -6.03 29.65 -41.62
C ASP A 122 -5.45 31.02 -41.25
N ASN A 123 -4.46 31.02 -40.36
CA ASN A 123 -3.86 32.23 -39.79
C ASN A 123 -4.88 33.17 -39.09
N SER A 124 -5.82 32.59 -38.34
CA SER A 124 -6.87 33.34 -37.63
C SER A 124 -6.90 33.08 -36.13
N LEU A 125 -7.56 33.98 -35.38
CA LEU A 125 -7.74 33.92 -33.94
C LEU A 125 -9.23 34.02 -33.60
N LEU A 126 -9.73 33.08 -32.80
CA LEU A 126 -11.12 33.06 -32.34
C LEU A 126 -11.19 33.02 -30.82
N ALA A 127 -11.87 33.98 -30.21
CA ALA A 127 -12.22 33.90 -28.79
C ALA A 127 -13.37 32.92 -28.58
N VAL A 128 -13.28 32.06 -27.57
CA VAL A 128 -14.29 31.04 -27.27
C VAL A 128 -14.62 31.02 -25.77
N GLU A 129 -15.78 30.49 -25.41
CA GLU A 129 -16.16 30.29 -24.03
C GLU A 129 -15.35 29.14 -23.39
N HIS A 130 -15.02 29.28 -22.11
CA HIS A 130 -14.36 28.19 -21.38
C HIS A 130 -15.37 27.07 -21.09
N PRO A 131 -15.10 25.82 -21.51
CA PRO A 131 -16.02 24.71 -21.31
C PRO A 131 -16.04 24.26 -19.84
N ASP A 132 -17.23 24.04 -19.28
CA ASP A 132 -17.37 23.35 -18.00
C ASP A 132 -17.18 21.84 -18.17
N ARG A 133 -16.20 21.28 -17.46
CA ARG A 133 -15.89 19.83 -17.46
C ARG A 133 -16.30 19.13 -16.17
N SER A 134 -17.01 19.80 -15.26
CA SER A 134 -17.43 19.27 -13.97
C SER A 134 -18.20 17.95 -14.11
N ALA A 135 -19.15 17.88 -15.06
CA ALA A 135 -19.96 16.69 -15.32
C ALA A 135 -19.14 15.50 -15.85
N VAL A 136 -18.08 15.77 -16.62
CA VAL A 136 -17.22 14.71 -17.19
C VAL A 136 -16.22 14.21 -16.15
N LEU A 137 -15.62 15.11 -15.37
CA LEU A 137 -14.52 14.80 -14.45
C LEU A 137 -14.99 14.31 -13.07
N GLY A 138 -16.24 14.59 -12.66
CA GLY A 138 -16.81 14.13 -11.39
C GLY A 138 -17.05 15.21 -10.34
N GLY A 139 -16.78 16.48 -10.66
CA GLY A 139 -17.11 17.64 -9.82
C GLY A 139 -15.99 18.68 -9.72
N PRO A 140 -16.18 19.73 -8.90
CA PRO A 140 -15.24 20.86 -8.80
C PRO A 140 -13.83 20.48 -8.34
N GLY A 141 -13.70 19.51 -7.42
CA GLY A 141 -12.40 19.03 -6.95
C GLY A 141 -11.59 18.36 -8.06
N ALA A 142 -12.24 17.56 -8.91
CA ALA A 142 -11.59 16.95 -10.08
C ALA A 142 -11.19 17.99 -11.13
N VAL A 143 -12.02 19.02 -11.36
CA VAL A 143 -11.66 20.14 -12.25
C VAL A 143 -10.40 20.85 -11.75
N ALA A 144 -10.33 21.19 -10.46
CA ALA A 144 -9.16 21.85 -9.88
C ALA A 144 -7.88 20.99 -9.94
N LEU A 145 -8.01 19.66 -9.81
CA LEU A 145 -6.89 18.73 -10.02
C LEU A 145 -6.42 18.74 -11.49
N PHE A 146 -7.35 18.68 -12.44
CA PHE A 146 -7.04 18.70 -13.87
C PHE A 146 -6.45 20.04 -14.33
N ASP A 147 -6.86 21.17 -13.76
CA ASP A 147 -6.25 22.47 -14.03
C ASP A 147 -4.78 22.51 -13.60
N ARG A 148 -4.47 22.00 -12.40
CA ARG A 148 -3.07 21.88 -11.96
C ARG A 148 -2.26 20.94 -12.84
N PHE A 149 -2.84 19.79 -13.24
CA PHE A 149 -2.22 18.88 -14.20
C PHE A 149 -1.97 19.56 -15.56
N HIS A 150 -2.94 20.31 -16.09
CA HIS A 150 -2.80 21.01 -17.37
C HIS A 150 -1.79 22.15 -17.31
N GLN A 151 -1.70 22.87 -16.19
CA GLN A 151 -0.64 23.85 -15.94
C GLN A 151 0.74 23.18 -15.98
N LEU A 152 0.92 22.10 -15.24
CA LEU A 152 2.16 21.32 -15.21
C LEU A 152 2.52 20.85 -16.62
N SER A 153 1.60 20.13 -17.27
CA SER A 153 1.81 19.58 -18.61
C SER A 153 2.04 20.65 -19.67
N THR A 154 1.50 21.86 -19.51
CA THR A 154 1.76 22.99 -20.42
C THR A 154 3.20 23.45 -20.30
N ARG A 155 3.65 23.73 -19.06
CA ARG A 155 5.00 24.19 -18.77
C ARG A 155 6.05 23.20 -19.29
N THR A 156 5.86 21.92 -18.97
CA THR A 156 6.84 20.88 -19.30
C THR A 156 6.84 20.51 -20.78
N ALA A 157 5.66 20.43 -21.43
CA ALA A 157 5.59 20.18 -22.87
C ALA A 157 6.28 21.29 -23.68
N LEU A 158 6.12 22.56 -23.29
CA LEU A 158 6.81 23.67 -23.95
C LEU A 158 8.32 23.60 -23.77
N ALA A 159 8.80 23.19 -22.59
CA ALA A 159 10.23 22.96 -22.34
C ALA A 159 10.77 21.84 -23.23
N THR A 160 10.06 20.71 -23.32
CA THR A 160 10.42 19.58 -24.20
C THR A 160 10.46 20.01 -25.66
N LEU A 161 9.40 20.66 -26.17
CA LEU A 161 9.33 21.11 -27.56
C LEU A 161 10.42 22.14 -27.91
N THR A 162 10.75 23.03 -26.98
CA THR A 162 11.84 24.00 -27.15
C THR A 162 13.19 23.30 -27.22
N GLY A 163 13.45 22.34 -26.32
CA GLY A 163 14.67 21.55 -26.30
C GLY A 163 14.89 20.74 -27.59
N VAL A 164 13.82 20.10 -28.10
CA VAL A 164 13.86 19.33 -29.35
C VAL A 164 14.24 20.20 -30.56
N ARG A 165 13.84 21.49 -30.59
CA ARG A 165 14.21 22.40 -31.68
C ARG A 165 15.66 22.90 -31.58
N SER A 166 16.23 22.96 -30.38
CA SER A 166 17.59 23.46 -30.13
C SER A 166 18.68 22.39 -30.32
N GLY A 167 18.33 21.10 -30.27
CA GLY A 167 19.25 19.98 -30.50
C GLY A 167 19.65 19.84 -31.97
N ALA A 168 20.74 20.50 -32.37
CA ALA A 168 21.28 20.46 -33.73
C ALA A 168 21.91 19.08 -34.04
N GLY A 169 21.13 18.12 -34.58
CA GLY A 169 21.71 16.88 -35.10
C GLY A 169 20.74 15.76 -35.48
N GLU A 170 19.60 15.63 -34.79
CA GLU A 170 18.63 14.56 -35.07
C GLU A 170 17.34 15.07 -35.73
N ARG A 171 16.68 14.22 -36.53
CA ARG A 171 15.39 14.55 -37.15
C ARG A 171 14.31 14.71 -36.05
N PRO A 172 13.47 15.77 -36.06
CA PRO A 172 12.48 16.07 -35.00
C PRO A 172 11.53 14.92 -34.63
N GLY A 173 11.22 14.03 -35.58
CA GLY A 173 10.34 12.87 -35.36
C GLY A 173 10.94 11.75 -34.50
N GLY A 174 12.26 11.56 -34.50
CA GLY A 174 12.94 10.54 -33.68
C GLY A 174 12.90 10.87 -32.20
N HIS A 175 13.10 12.16 -31.88
CA HIS A 175 13.04 12.69 -30.52
C HIS A 175 11.66 12.52 -29.87
N ARG A 176 10.55 12.81 -30.57
CA ARG A 176 9.19 12.64 -30.01
C ARG A 176 8.84 11.19 -29.68
N ALA A 177 9.21 10.25 -30.56
CA ALA A 177 8.96 8.83 -30.33
C ALA A 177 9.77 8.32 -29.12
N ARG A 178 11.05 8.72 -29.01
CA ARG A 178 11.89 8.42 -27.84
C ARG A 178 11.28 9.02 -26.57
N ALA A 179 10.86 10.29 -26.59
CA ALA A 179 10.19 10.94 -25.46
C ALA A 179 8.94 10.20 -24.99
N ALA A 180 8.09 9.77 -25.93
CA ALA A 180 6.89 9.01 -25.63
C ALA A 180 7.20 7.64 -25.04
N VAL A 181 8.17 6.90 -25.59
CA VAL A 181 8.57 5.59 -25.04
C VAL A 181 9.15 5.73 -23.64
N THR A 182 10.06 6.70 -23.43
CA THR A 182 10.63 6.99 -22.11
C THR A 182 9.54 7.36 -21.11
N LEU A 183 8.61 8.25 -21.48
CA LEU A 183 7.46 8.61 -20.66
C LEU A 183 6.63 7.38 -20.26
N MET A 184 6.27 6.55 -21.24
CA MET A 184 5.45 5.35 -21.00
C MET A 184 6.17 4.35 -20.07
N LEU A 185 7.47 4.11 -20.28
CA LEU A 185 8.25 3.24 -19.40
C LEU A 185 8.33 3.82 -17.97
N HIS A 186 8.53 5.13 -17.81
CA HIS A 186 8.49 5.76 -16.48
C HIS A 186 7.12 5.64 -15.83
N PHE A 187 6.02 5.82 -16.56
CA PHE A 187 4.68 5.66 -15.99
C PHE A 187 4.43 4.22 -15.50
N ALA A 188 4.99 3.23 -16.20
CA ALA A 188 4.92 1.83 -15.79
C ALA A 188 5.86 1.46 -14.62
N LEU A 189 6.84 2.31 -14.28
CA LEU A 189 7.91 1.99 -13.31
C LEU A 189 7.94 2.88 -12.07
N ARG A 190 7.58 4.16 -12.21
CA ARG A 190 7.74 5.20 -11.19
C ARG A 190 6.56 5.28 -10.23
N PHE A 191 5.39 4.81 -10.67
CA PHE A 191 4.15 4.84 -9.91
C PHE A 191 3.76 3.43 -9.44
N PRO A 192 2.81 3.30 -8.51
CA PRO A 192 2.55 2.03 -7.81
C PRO A 192 1.99 0.96 -8.72
N GLY A 193 2.23 -0.27 -8.29
CA GLY A 193 1.82 -1.47 -9.01
C GLY A 193 2.98 -2.09 -9.80
N PRO A 194 2.80 -3.33 -10.24
CA PRO A 194 3.83 -4.05 -10.96
C PRO A 194 4.02 -3.46 -12.35
N LEU A 195 5.22 -3.66 -12.88
CA LEU A 195 5.56 -3.34 -14.26
C LEU A 195 4.54 -3.92 -15.26
N TRP A 196 4.05 -5.15 -15.03
CA TRP A 196 3.07 -5.78 -15.92
C TRP A 196 1.74 -5.02 -15.96
N LEU A 197 1.35 -4.27 -14.93
CA LEU A 197 0.11 -3.47 -14.92
C LEU A 197 0.19 -2.32 -15.94
N GLY A 198 1.35 -1.68 -16.03
CA GLY A 198 1.70 -0.75 -17.11
C GLY A 198 1.56 -1.39 -18.49
N GLY A 199 2.22 -2.53 -18.68
CA GLY A 199 2.18 -3.30 -19.93
C GLY A 199 0.77 -3.74 -20.34
N MET A 200 -0.03 -4.18 -19.36
CA MET A 200 -1.43 -4.59 -19.55
C MET A 200 -2.28 -3.40 -20.01
N SER A 201 -2.08 -2.22 -19.43
CA SER A 201 -2.80 -1.00 -19.82
C SER A 201 -2.47 -0.60 -21.26
N TYR A 202 -1.20 -0.67 -21.68
CA TYR A 202 -0.80 -0.42 -23.06
C TYR A 202 -1.34 -1.49 -24.03
N ARG A 203 -1.32 -2.77 -23.63
CA ARG A 203 -1.89 -3.86 -24.42
C ARG A 203 -3.40 -3.71 -24.60
N SER A 204 -4.11 -3.33 -23.56
CA SER A 204 -5.56 -3.05 -23.61
C SER A 204 -5.87 -1.92 -24.59
N HIS A 205 -5.10 -0.82 -24.56
CA HIS A 205 -5.25 0.27 -25.53
C HIS A 205 -5.08 -0.20 -26.99
N VAL A 206 -4.12 -1.09 -27.23
CA VAL A 206 -3.87 -1.68 -28.56
C VAL A 206 -5.00 -2.59 -29.01
N GLU A 207 -5.39 -3.52 -28.14
CA GLU A 207 -6.42 -4.51 -28.44
C GLU A 207 -7.81 -3.87 -28.59
N GLY A 208 -8.09 -2.77 -27.88
CA GLY A 208 -9.32 -1.99 -28.03
C GLY A 208 -9.40 -1.35 -29.42
N ALA A 209 -8.30 -0.73 -29.88
CA ALA A 209 -8.23 -0.18 -31.24
C ALA A 209 -8.37 -1.27 -32.33
N VAL A 210 -7.86 -2.48 -32.08
CA VAL A 210 -8.04 -3.62 -32.98
C VAL A 210 -9.50 -4.08 -33.02
N MET A 211 -10.18 -4.19 -31.87
CA MET A 211 -11.59 -4.58 -31.80
C MET A 211 -12.51 -3.64 -32.59
N GLU A 212 -12.25 -2.34 -32.48
CA GLU A 212 -13.02 -1.28 -33.13
C GLU A 212 -12.63 -1.05 -34.60
N SER A 213 -11.49 -1.61 -35.05
CA SER A 213 -11.03 -1.43 -36.41
C SER A 213 -11.97 -2.11 -37.41
N PRO A 214 -12.29 -1.48 -38.55
CA PRO A 214 -12.98 -2.14 -39.65
C PRO A 214 -12.10 -3.21 -40.34
N ARG A 215 -10.78 -3.19 -40.11
CA ARG A 215 -9.80 -4.14 -40.68
C ARG A 215 -8.85 -4.68 -39.60
N PRO A 216 -9.36 -5.45 -38.63
CA PRO A 216 -8.59 -5.87 -37.45
C PRO A 216 -7.33 -6.66 -37.81
N ASP A 217 -7.41 -7.59 -38.77
CA ASP A 217 -6.27 -8.44 -39.16
C ASP A 217 -5.17 -7.66 -39.87
N GLU A 218 -5.55 -6.66 -40.67
CA GLU A 218 -4.58 -5.78 -41.33
C GLU A 218 -3.83 -4.93 -40.29
N LEU A 219 -4.56 -4.38 -39.32
CA LEU A 219 -3.98 -3.60 -38.23
C LEU A 219 -3.04 -4.46 -37.37
N ARG A 220 -3.46 -5.67 -36.98
CA ARG A 220 -2.60 -6.63 -36.25
C ARG A 220 -1.30 -6.91 -37.00
N ARG A 221 -1.36 -7.21 -38.31
CA ARG A 221 -0.16 -7.46 -39.14
C ARG A 221 0.76 -6.24 -39.27
N ARG A 222 0.21 -5.03 -39.28
CA ARG A 222 1.01 -3.79 -39.34
C ARG A 222 1.69 -3.52 -38.00
N LEU A 223 0.97 -3.73 -36.89
CA LEU A 223 1.51 -3.59 -35.54
C LEU A 223 2.63 -4.61 -35.29
N ALA A 224 2.40 -5.89 -35.60
CA ALA A 224 3.43 -6.94 -35.45
C ALA A 224 4.72 -6.61 -36.20
N ARG A 225 4.63 -6.22 -37.49
CA ARG A 225 5.80 -5.79 -38.28
C ARG A 225 6.50 -4.56 -37.69
N PHE A 226 5.76 -3.67 -37.04
CA PHE A 226 6.32 -2.52 -36.35
C PHE A 226 7.05 -2.97 -35.06
N GLY A 227 6.44 -3.86 -34.27
CA GLY A 227 7.04 -4.51 -33.11
C GLY A 227 8.35 -5.23 -33.44
N ASP A 228 8.33 -6.13 -34.41
CA ASP A 228 9.49 -6.92 -34.86
C ASP A 228 10.70 -6.02 -35.21
N ARG A 229 10.43 -4.85 -35.79
CA ARG A 229 11.47 -3.89 -36.17
C ARG A 229 12.00 -3.08 -35.00
N TRP A 230 11.14 -2.61 -34.10
CA TRP A 230 11.49 -1.57 -33.13
C TRP A 230 11.68 -2.07 -31.70
N THR A 231 11.06 -3.18 -31.32
CA THR A 231 11.23 -3.78 -29.99
C THR A 231 12.71 -4.09 -29.70
N PRO A 232 13.51 -4.71 -30.61
CA PRO A 232 14.95 -4.93 -30.37
C PRO A 232 15.75 -3.61 -30.27
N ALA A 233 15.38 -2.59 -31.05
CA ALA A 233 16.09 -1.32 -31.07
C ALA A 233 15.87 -0.49 -29.78
N LEU A 234 14.71 -0.65 -29.14
CA LEU A 234 14.36 0.04 -27.89
C LEU A 234 14.68 -0.80 -26.64
N GLN A 235 15.08 -2.06 -26.82
CA GLN A 235 15.41 -2.95 -25.72
C GLN A 235 16.49 -2.39 -24.79
N PRO A 236 17.63 -1.82 -25.27
CA PRO A 236 18.65 -1.26 -24.40
C PRO A 236 18.17 -0.08 -23.55
N LEU A 237 17.28 0.76 -24.11
CA LEU A 237 16.67 1.87 -23.37
C LEU A 237 15.78 1.34 -22.23
N ALA A 238 14.97 0.32 -22.52
CA ALA A 238 14.17 -0.33 -21.49
C ALA A 238 15.05 -0.98 -20.42
N GLU A 239 16.09 -1.73 -20.80
CA GLU A 239 17.09 -2.31 -19.89
C GLU A 239 17.75 -1.26 -19.00
N GLN A 240 18.15 -0.13 -19.57
CA GLN A 240 18.74 0.99 -18.84
C GLN A 240 17.76 1.53 -17.79
N LEU A 241 16.54 1.90 -18.20
CA LEU A 241 15.52 2.43 -17.29
C LEU A 241 15.07 1.41 -16.22
N LEU A 242 15.07 0.13 -16.56
CA LEU A 242 14.69 -0.96 -15.66
C LEU A 242 15.79 -1.34 -14.67
N SER A 243 17.07 -1.17 -15.02
CA SER A 243 18.22 -1.55 -14.18
C SER A 243 18.60 -0.49 -13.15
N THR A 244 18.44 0.79 -13.48
CA THR A 244 18.80 1.91 -12.59
C THR A 244 17.70 2.28 -11.59
N GLY A 245 16.48 1.76 -11.77
CA GLY A 245 15.30 2.23 -11.06
C GLY A 245 14.95 3.69 -11.42
N ALA A 246 13.81 4.20 -10.94
CA ALA A 246 13.37 5.57 -11.21
C ALA A 246 14.31 6.68 -10.63
N GLY A 247 15.47 6.32 -10.08
CA GLY A 247 16.32 7.19 -9.27
C GLY A 247 17.67 7.62 -9.88
N ALA A 248 18.12 7.08 -11.02
CA ALA A 248 19.43 7.46 -11.58
C ALA A 248 19.30 8.18 -12.93
N ALA A 249 19.09 9.50 -12.85
CA ALA A 249 19.29 10.44 -13.94
C ALA A 249 20.78 10.81 -14.12
N GLU A 250 21.72 9.89 -13.84
CA GLU A 250 23.15 10.25 -13.83
C GLU A 250 23.89 9.97 -15.15
N HIS A 251 23.39 9.15 -16.07
CA HIS A 251 24.15 8.83 -17.28
C HIS A 251 23.26 8.77 -18.55
N GLY A 252 23.06 9.94 -19.17
CA GLY A 252 22.71 10.07 -20.60
C GLY A 252 21.37 10.75 -20.92
N GLU A 253 21.42 12.04 -21.28
CA GLU A 253 20.40 12.82 -22.02
C GLU A 253 18.93 12.64 -21.59
N GLU A 254 18.59 13.08 -20.38
CA GLU A 254 17.18 13.22 -20.02
C GLU A 254 16.53 14.36 -20.83
N LEU A 255 15.40 14.08 -21.46
CA LEU A 255 14.71 15.05 -22.32
C LEU A 255 14.26 16.27 -21.50
N PRO A 256 14.50 17.51 -21.98
CA PRO A 256 14.10 18.72 -21.26
C PRO A 256 12.63 18.70 -20.83
N GLY A 257 12.36 18.97 -19.56
CA GLY A 257 11.01 18.99 -18.99
C GLY A 257 10.40 17.62 -18.63
N MET A 258 11.06 16.50 -18.95
CA MET A 258 10.56 15.17 -18.59
C MET A 258 10.61 14.92 -17.07
N ALA A 259 11.77 15.16 -16.44
CA ALA A 259 11.94 15.04 -14.99
C ALA A 259 10.89 15.88 -14.24
N ASP A 260 10.84 17.18 -14.55
CA ASP A 260 9.85 18.13 -14.02
C ASP A 260 8.39 17.66 -14.20
N PHE A 261 8.07 16.99 -15.32
CA PHE A 261 6.71 16.47 -15.54
C PHE A 261 6.43 15.28 -14.63
N LEU A 262 7.35 14.33 -14.54
CA LEU A 262 7.20 13.15 -13.70
C LEU A 262 7.14 13.53 -12.21
N ASP A 263 8.03 14.42 -11.76
CA ASP A 263 8.06 14.96 -10.40
C ASP A 263 6.76 15.72 -10.08
N GLY A 264 6.30 16.58 -10.98
CA GLY A 264 5.04 17.30 -10.78
C GLY A 264 3.80 16.40 -10.82
N VAL A 265 3.81 15.30 -11.59
CA VAL A 265 2.71 14.33 -11.57
C VAL A 265 2.67 13.62 -10.22
N GLU A 266 3.83 13.24 -9.70
CA GLU A 266 3.98 12.65 -8.36
C GLU A 266 3.40 13.56 -7.26
N GLU A 267 3.61 14.88 -7.33
CA GLU A 267 3.00 15.85 -6.41
C GLU A 267 1.46 15.88 -6.47
N LEU A 268 0.86 15.53 -7.61
CA LEU A 268 -0.60 15.52 -7.81
C LEU A 268 -1.26 14.20 -7.42
N VAL A 269 -0.48 13.13 -7.21
CA VAL A 269 -1.01 11.78 -6.88
C VAL A 269 -1.85 11.76 -5.59
N PRO A 270 -1.43 12.41 -4.47
CA PRO A 270 -2.22 12.39 -3.23
C PRO A 270 -3.65 12.90 -3.42
N ASP A 271 -3.81 13.99 -4.18
CA ASP A 271 -5.12 14.58 -4.47
C ASP A 271 -5.95 13.68 -5.38
N ALA A 272 -5.33 13.03 -6.37
CA ALA A 272 -5.99 12.05 -7.23
C ALA A 272 -6.49 10.85 -6.40
N ARG A 273 -5.68 10.33 -5.47
CA ARG A 273 -6.06 9.22 -4.56
C ARG A 273 -7.22 9.61 -3.64
N ALA A 274 -7.20 10.82 -3.09
CA ALA A 274 -8.26 11.32 -2.21
C ALA A 274 -9.60 11.42 -2.96
N LEU A 275 -9.59 12.00 -4.17
CA LEU A 275 -10.78 12.07 -5.01
C LEU A 275 -11.25 10.68 -5.47
N LEU A 276 -10.35 9.77 -5.79
CA LEU A 276 -10.71 8.40 -6.16
C LEU A 276 -11.36 7.65 -5.00
N ALA A 277 -10.86 7.78 -3.77
CA ALA A 277 -11.46 7.13 -2.60
C ALA A 277 -12.82 7.70 -2.22
N ALA A 278 -13.07 8.98 -2.51
CA ALA A 278 -14.36 9.63 -2.31
C ALA A 278 -15.29 9.53 -3.53
N ASP A 279 -14.93 8.76 -4.56
CA ASP A 279 -15.62 8.69 -5.86
C ASP A 279 -15.88 10.07 -6.52
N GLY A 280 -15.07 11.07 -6.17
CA GLY A 280 -15.10 12.43 -6.70
C GLY A 280 -14.33 12.62 -8.00
N LEU A 281 -13.63 11.58 -8.50
CA LEU A 281 -12.99 11.54 -9.80
C LEU A 281 -13.61 10.43 -10.66
N ARG A 282 -14.27 10.81 -11.77
CA ARG A 282 -14.91 9.85 -12.68
C ARG A 282 -13.87 9.16 -13.57
N LEU A 283 -13.87 7.83 -13.51
CA LEU A 283 -13.08 6.95 -14.37
C LEU A 283 -14.01 5.98 -15.10
N PRO A 284 -14.66 6.39 -16.21
CA PRO A 284 -15.52 5.48 -16.96
C PRO A 284 -14.72 4.22 -17.34
N LEU A 285 -15.26 3.05 -17.00
CA LEU A 285 -14.78 1.76 -17.49
C LEU A 285 -15.06 1.75 -18.99
N ALA A 286 -14.03 1.52 -19.80
CA ALA A 286 -14.09 1.81 -21.23
C ALA A 286 -15.16 0.98 -21.95
N GLY A 287 -16.01 1.68 -22.70
CA GLY A 287 -16.90 1.19 -23.74
C GLY A 287 -17.54 2.40 -24.44
N ARG A 288 -18.12 2.19 -25.63
CA ARG A 288 -18.88 3.24 -26.34
C ARG A 288 -19.95 3.77 -25.38
N ASN A 289 -20.15 5.09 -25.33
CA ASN A 289 -21.22 5.74 -24.56
C ASN A 289 -21.22 5.47 -23.03
N GLY A 290 -20.09 5.07 -22.44
CA GLY A 290 -20.02 4.76 -21.00
C GLY A 290 -20.54 3.36 -20.65
N GLU A 291 -20.71 2.48 -21.64
CA GLU A 291 -20.99 1.06 -21.42
C GLU A 291 -19.77 0.37 -20.80
N THR A 292 -19.99 -0.46 -19.78
CA THR A 292 -18.92 -1.17 -19.05
C THR A 292 -18.62 -2.55 -19.64
N ALA A 293 -19.26 -2.91 -20.75
CA ALA A 293 -19.19 -4.22 -21.38
C ALA A 293 -19.28 -4.10 -22.91
N TRP A 294 -18.41 -4.79 -23.62
CA TRP A 294 -18.53 -4.92 -25.08
C TRP A 294 -19.39 -6.13 -25.44
N ASP A 295 -20.10 -6.05 -26.56
CA ASP A 295 -20.81 -7.18 -27.15
C ASP A 295 -19.87 -8.36 -27.43
N ASP A 296 -20.37 -9.59 -27.24
CA ASP A 296 -19.61 -10.82 -27.53
C ASP A 296 -19.07 -10.86 -28.97
N ALA A 297 -19.78 -10.24 -29.92
CA ALA A 297 -19.32 -10.15 -31.31
C ALA A 297 -18.06 -9.30 -31.49
N VAL A 298 -17.92 -8.24 -30.71
CA VAL A 298 -16.74 -7.36 -30.69
C VAL A 298 -15.62 -8.03 -29.88
N LEU A 299 -15.95 -8.65 -28.74
CA LEU A 299 -14.99 -9.39 -27.91
C LEU A 299 -14.36 -10.59 -28.61
N ARG A 300 -15.05 -11.23 -29.57
CA ARG A 300 -14.44 -12.28 -30.40
C ARG A 300 -13.17 -11.80 -31.12
N ARG A 301 -13.05 -10.50 -31.39
CA ARG A 301 -11.89 -9.90 -32.06
C ARG A 301 -10.69 -9.66 -31.13
N SER A 302 -10.85 -9.79 -29.81
CA SER A 302 -9.76 -9.68 -28.83
C SER A 302 -9.91 -10.72 -27.71
N PRO A 303 -9.14 -11.81 -27.77
CA PRO A 303 -9.05 -12.76 -26.67
C PRO A 303 -8.67 -12.08 -25.34
N PHE A 304 -7.84 -11.03 -25.40
CA PHE A 304 -7.42 -10.26 -24.24
C PHE A 304 -8.61 -9.64 -23.50
N HIS A 305 -9.43 -8.81 -24.16
CA HIS A 305 -10.59 -8.18 -23.49
C HIS A 305 -11.68 -9.18 -23.15
N ARG A 306 -11.85 -10.25 -23.95
CA ARG A 306 -12.77 -11.33 -23.63
C ARG A 306 -12.41 -12.01 -22.32
N ASN A 307 -11.13 -12.30 -22.10
CA ASN A 307 -10.66 -12.89 -20.85
C ASN A 307 -10.80 -11.91 -19.70
N LEU A 308 -10.43 -10.64 -19.91
CA LEU A 308 -10.52 -9.57 -18.91
C LEU A 308 -11.97 -9.34 -18.44
N GLN A 309 -12.93 -9.24 -19.37
CA GLN A 309 -14.35 -9.00 -19.06
C GLN A 309 -15.01 -10.23 -18.40
N ARG A 310 -14.51 -11.44 -18.67
CA ARG A 310 -15.03 -12.68 -18.08
C ARG A 310 -14.38 -13.02 -16.74
N ASP A 311 -13.29 -12.35 -16.36
CA ASP A 311 -12.66 -12.53 -15.05
C ASP A 311 -13.39 -11.67 -14.01
N PRO A 312 -14.16 -12.28 -13.08
CA PRO A 312 -14.84 -11.53 -12.03
C PRO A 312 -13.86 -10.75 -11.13
N ARG A 313 -12.60 -11.20 -10.99
CA ARG A 313 -11.57 -10.49 -10.23
C ARG A 313 -11.27 -9.13 -10.83
N TRP A 314 -11.25 -9.02 -12.16
CA TRP A 314 -10.97 -7.77 -12.85
C TRP A 314 -12.05 -6.73 -12.61
N ALA A 315 -13.33 -7.11 -12.71
CA ALA A 315 -14.44 -6.17 -12.50
C ALA A 315 -14.40 -5.54 -11.10
N VAL A 316 -14.14 -6.37 -10.08
CA VAL A 316 -14.02 -5.91 -8.70
C VAL A 316 -12.76 -5.07 -8.50
N ALA A 317 -11.60 -5.51 -9.01
CA ALA A 317 -10.37 -4.73 -8.94
C ALA A 317 -10.52 -3.37 -9.65
N ALA A 318 -11.09 -3.32 -10.85
CA ALA A 318 -11.26 -2.06 -11.59
C ALA A 318 -12.15 -1.04 -10.87
N ALA A 319 -13.04 -1.50 -9.99
CA ALA A 319 -13.92 -0.66 -9.16
C ALA A 319 -13.32 -0.32 -7.79
N GLN A 320 -12.58 -1.24 -7.17
CA GLN A 320 -12.20 -1.15 -5.75
C GLN A 320 -10.69 -1.03 -5.50
N ASP A 321 -9.84 -1.51 -6.42
CA ASP A 321 -8.39 -1.49 -6.24
C ASP A 321 -7.86 -0.04 -6.44
N PRO A 322 -7.33 0.59 -5.38
CA PRO A 322 -6.87 1.97 -5.45
C PRO A 322 -5.60 2.12 -6.31
N VAL A 323 -4.75 1.11 -6.38
CA VAL A 323 -3.54 1.11 -7.23
C VAL A 323 -3.95 1.08 -8.69
N LEU A 324 -4.83 0.16 -9.06
CA LEU A 324 -5.32 0.06 -10.44
C LEU A 324 -6.07 1.31 -10.88
N ARG A 325 -6.95 1.85 -10.02
CA ARG A 325 -7.69 3.10 -10.31
C ARG A 325 -6.75 4.28 -10.53
N LEU A 326 -5.75 4.45 -9.65
CA LEU A 326 -4.75 5.50 -9.79
C LEU A 326 -3.93 5.31 -11.07
N HIS A 327 -3.45 4.09 -11.33
CA HIS A 327 -2.66 3.78 -12.52
C HIS A 327 -3.40 4.15 -13.81
N ARG A 328 -4.72 3.93 -13.89
CA ARG A 328 -5.55 4.38 -15.02
C ARG A 328 -5.58 5.89 -15.20
N VAL A 329 -5.63 6.68 -14.11
CA VAL A 329 -5.51 8.15 -14.17
C VAL A 329 -4.18 8.55 -14.75
N LEU A 330 -3.09 7.96 -14.22
CA LEU A 330 -1.73 8.29 -14.58
C LEU A 330 -1.45 7.98 -16.06
N ILE A 331 -1.82 6.80 -16.55
CA ILE A 331 -1.68 6.44 -17.96
C ILE A 331 -2.44 7.43 -18.87
N ASN A 332 -3.66 7.82 -18.49
CA ASN A 332 -4.43 8.81 -19.24
C ASN A 332 -3.74 10.18 -19.25
N TRP A 333 -3.16 10.61 -18.14
CA TRP A 333 -2.37 11.84 -18.06
C TRP A 333 -1.12 11.76 -18.96
N GLY A 334 -0.44 10.61 -19.00
CA GLY A 334 0.63 10.34 -19.95
C GLY A 334 0.18 10.51 -21.40
N TYR A 335 -0.98 9.95 -21.78
CA TYR A 335 -1.55 10.11 -23.12
C TYR A 335 -1.93 11.56 -23.46
N LEU A 336 -2.48 12.31 -22.49
CA LEU A 336 -2.79 13.73 -22.66
C LEU A 336 -1.51 14.56 -22.86
N HIS A 337 -0.45 14.24 -22.12
CA HIS A 337 0.86 14.87 -22.29
C HIS A 337 1.48 14.56 -23.66
N MET A 338 1.45 13.30 -24.10
CA MET A 338 1.90 12.89 -25.44
C MET A 338 1.14 13.63 -26.55
N THR A 339 -0.17 13.82 -26.38
CA THR A 339 -0.99 14.59 -27.33
C THR A 339 -0.51 16.04 -27.42
N ARG A 340 -0.12 16.67 -26.31
CA ARG A 340 0.46 18.02 -26.29
C ARG A 340 1.82 18.09 -26.98
N LEU A 341 2.65 17.05 -26.85
CA LEU A 341 3.90 16.90 -27.60
C LEU A 341 3.68 16.64 -29.10
N GLY A 342 2.43 16.50 -29.55
CA GLY A 342 2.10 16.27 -30.96
C GLY A 342 2.24 14.81 -31.39
N VAL A 343 2.14 13.85 -30.46
CA VAL A 343 2.03 12.42 -30.77
C VAL A 343 0.59 12.12 -31.15
N VAL A 344 0.35 11.74 -32.41
CA VAL A 344 -1.00 11.48 -32.91
C VAL A 344 -1.51 10.09 -32.49
N PRO A 345 -2.83 9.83 -32.48
CA PRO A 345 -3.39 8.56 -32.00
C PRO A 345 -2.78 7.29 -32.66
N ALA A 346 -2.49 7.33 -33.96
CA ALA A 346 -1.87 6.20 -34.66
C ALA A 346 -0.43 5.93 -34.20
N GLN A 347 0.34 6.97 -33.91
CA GLN A 347 1.68 6.84 -33.33
C GLN A 347 1.59 6.30 -31.91
N ARG A 348 0.71 6.86 -31.07
CA ARG A 348 0.46 6.38 -29.71
C ARG A 348 0.12 4.90 -29.70
N LEU A 349 -0.75 4.45 -30.61
CA LEU A 349 -1.13 3.04 -30.76
C LEU A 349 0.09 2.14 -31.08
N ALA A 350 0.92 2.54 -32.04
CA ALA A 350 2.12 1.80 -32.41
C ALA A 350 3.15 1.75 -31.26
N LEU A 351 3.31 2.85 -30.53
CA LEU A 351 4.20 2.91 -29.35
C LEU A 351 3.66 2.06 -28.19
N CYS A 352 2.35 2.05 -27.94
CA CYS A 352 1.72 1.16 -26.94
C CYS A 352 1.99 -0.31 -27.25
N HIS A 353 1.96 -0.69 -28.53
CA HIS A 353 2.27 -2.07 -28.94
C HIS A 353 3.71 -2.46 -28.58
N VAL A 354 4.69 -1.62 -28.95
CA VAL A 354 6.11 -1.88 -28.66
C VAL A 354 6.40 -1.88 -27.15
N VAL A 355 5.90 -0.87 -26.43
CA VAL A 355 6.11 -0.79 -24.97
C VAL A 355 5.45 -1.97 -24.26
N ALA A 356 4.26 -2.40 -24.67
CA ALA A 356 3.63 -3.59 -24.12
C ALA A 356 4.46 -4.87 -24.35
N GLU A 357 5.07 -5.04 -25.53
CA GLU A 357 5.98 -6.16 -25.81
C GLU A 357 7.25 -6.12 -24.97
N LEU A 358 7.88 -4.95 -24.87
CA LEU A 358 9.06 -4.74 -24.01
C LEU A 358 8.70 -5.12 -22.57
N VAL A 359 7.66 -4.51 -22.01
CA VAL A 359 7.21 -4.77 -20.64
C VAL A 359 6.89 -6.24 -20.43
N THR A 360 6.24 -6.92 -21.38
CA THR A 360 5.92 -8.35 -21.24
C THR A 360 7.20 -9.19 -21.13
N ARG A 361 8.19 -8.95 -22.02
CA ARG A 361 9.48 -9.66 -22.00
C ARG A 361 10.24 -9.47 -20.68
N TYR A 362 10.14 -8.29 -20.07
CA TYR A 362 10.81 -8.00 -18.79
C TYR A 362 9.99 -8.43 -17.56
N GLY A 363 8.67 -8.29 -17.62
CA GLY A 363 7.74 -8.57 -16.53
C GLY A 363 7.69 -10.04 -16.12
N GLU A 364 7.97 -10.95 -17.05
CA GLU A 364 8.08 -12.40 -16.78
C GLU A 364 9.30 -12.76 -15.91
N THR A 365 10.29 -11.86 -15.75
CA THR A 365 11.54 -12.13 -15.00
C THR A 365 11.66 -11.37 -13.68
N ARG A 366 10.76 -10.42 -13.41
CA ARG A 366 10.74 -9.64 -12.17
C ARG A 366 9.31 -9.61 -11.60
N ALA A 367 9.04 -10.56 -10.72
CA ALA A 367 7.82 -10.57 -9.92
C ALA A 367 7.87 -9.38 -8.95
N TYR A 368 7.21 -8.28 -9.32
CA TYR A 368 6.87 -7.15 -8.46
C TYR A 368 8.00 -6.20 -7.98
N LEU A 369 7.56 -5.02 -7.54
CA LEU A 369 8.21 -3.70 -7.43
C LEU A 369 9.67 -3.66 -6.95
N GLY A 370 10.50 -2.94 -7.72
CA GLY A 370 11.70 -2.31 -7.15
C GLY A 370 11.31 -1.17 -6.18
N PRO A 371 12.15 -0.83 -5.20
CA PRO A 371 11.92 0.17 -4.14
C PRO A 371 11.70 1.64 -4.62
N GLY A 372 11.50 1.86 -5.93
CA GLY A 372 11.50 3.17 -6.57
C GLY A 372 10.13 3.79 -6.85
N ALA A 373 9.01 3.13 -6.52
CA ALA A 373 7.70 3.77 -6.64
C ALA A 373 7.60 4.94 -5.66
N ARG A 374 7.40 6.15 -6.17
CA ARG A 374 7.29 7.38 -5.38
C ARG A 374 5.94 8.01 -5.65
N ASP A 375 4.91 7.43 -5.06
CA ASP A 375 3.51 7.82 -5.29
C ASP A 375 2.90 8.59 -4.15
N LEU A 376 3.67 8.77 -3.08
CA LEU A 376 3.36 9.65 -1.99
C LEU A 376 4.47 10.69 -1.93
N ALA A 377 4.08 11.96 -2.02
CA ALA A 377 4.99 13.07 -1.81
C ALA A 377 5.73 12.89 -0.48
N ALA A 378 7.01 13.29 -0.43
CA ALA A 378 7.79 13.21 0.79
C ALA A 378 7.07 13.94 1.94
N GLY A 379 6.81 13.25 3.05
CA GLY A 379 6.10 13.79 4.20
C GLY A 379 4.57 13.62 4.16
N ALA A 380 4.00 13.03 3.09
CA ALA A 380 2.59 12.63 3.10
C ALA A 380 2.36 11.45 4.08
N PRO A 381 1.18 11.35 4.73
CA PRO A 381 0.85 10.24 5.61
C PRO A 381 1.05 8.88 4.93
N GLY A 382 1.71 7.95 5.63
CA GLY A 382 1.96 6.59 5.13
C GLY A 382 3.13 6.47 4.15
N SER A 383 3.74 7.57 3.73
CA SER A 383 4.84 7.56 2.75
C SER A 383 6.09 6.83 3.25
N ILE A 384 6.38 6.93 4.54
CA ILE A 384 7.55 6.29 5.16
C ILE A 384 7.27 4.80 5.37
N ALA A 385 6.06 4.46 5.82
CA ALA A 385 5.61 3.09 5.99
C ALA A 385 5.59 2.32 4.67
N LEU A 386 5.11 2.94 3.59
CA LEU A 386 5.05 2.31 2.29
C LEU A 386 6.46 2.07 1.73
N ARG A 387 7.37 3.03 1.92
CA ARG A 387 8.80 2.85 1.63
C ARG A 387 9.40 1.71 2.44
N TYR A 388 9.17 1.69 3.76
CA TYR A 388 9.64 0.60 4.62
C TYR A 388 9.11 -0.77 4.15
N ALA A 389 7.82 -0.86 3.85
CA ALA A 389 7.17 -2.08 3.37
C ALA A 389 7.80 -2.60 2.06
N ARG A 390 8.10 -1.69 1.11
CA ARG A 390 8.75 -2.02 -0.16
C ARG A 390 10.23 -2.39 0.01
N GLU A 391 10.99 -1.64 0.81
CA GLU A 391 12.42 -1.89 1.06
C GLU A 391 12.66 -3.15 1.92
N ASN A 392 11.72 -3.49 2.81
CA ASN A 392 11.81 -4.63 3.72
C ASN A 392 10.80 -5.72 3.35
N ARG A 393 10.51 -5.86 2.05
CA ARG A 393 9.67 -6.91 1.45
C ARG A 393 10.40 -8.25 1.35
N THR A 394 11.23 -8.58 2.33
CA THR A 394 12.04 -9.82 2.32
C THR A 394 11.57 -10.76 3.42
N GLY A 395 11.87 -12.04 3.29
CA GLY A 395 11.74 -12.96 4.41
C GLY A 395 12.64 -12.55 5.57
N ALA A 396 12.26 -12.94 6.79
CA ALA A 396 13.08 -12.71 7.97
C ALA A 396 14.48 -13.34 7.80
N ARG A 397 15.51 -12.50 7.70
CA ARG A 397 16.91 -12.89 7.58
C ARG A 397 17.71 -12.40 8.78
N ILE A 398 18.66 -13.22 9.21
CA ILE A 398 19.65 -12.85 10.24
C ILE A 398 20.88 -12.35 9.48
N PRO A 399 21.32 -11.09 9.69
CA PRO A 399 22.54 -10.58 9.07
C PRO A 399 23.75 -11.47 9.41
N GLN A 400 24.71 -11.57 8.49
CA GLN A 400 25.90 -12.42 8.69
C GLN A 400 26.85 -11.87 9.77
N ASP A 401 26.80 -10.57 10.00
CA ASP A 401 27.66 -9.77 10.87
C ASP A 401 27.05 -9.49 12.26
N VAL A 402 26.02 -10.26 12.67
CA VAL A 402 25.42 -10.13 14.00
C VAL A 402 26.48 -10.36 15.09
N ASP A 403 26.71 -9.32 15.89
CA ASP A 403 27.60 -9.39 17.06
C ASP A 403 26.88 -10.08 18.23
N TRP A 404 27.07 -11.40 18.32
CA TRP A 404 26.51 -12.22 19.39
C TRP A 404 27.10 -11.91 20.77
N SER A 405 28.22 -11.17 20.88
CA SER A 405 28.74 -10.72 22.18
C SER A 405 27.83 -9.66 22.82
N ARG A 406 27.01 -8.98 22.01
CA ARG A 406 25.98 -8.02 22.45
C ARG A 406 24.62 -8.67 22.69
N LEU A 407 24.60 -10.00 22.87
CA LEU A 407 23.38 -10.72 23.17
C LEU A 407 22.65 -10.03 24.34
N PRO A 408 21.36 -9.67 24.18
CA PRO A 408 20.62 -9.06 25.25
C PRO A 408 20.64 -9.94 26.51
N ALA A 409 21.04 -9.37 27.65
CA ALA A 409 20.70 -9.96 28.93
C ALA A 409 19.17 -10.07 29.02
N GLU A 410 18.66 -11.16 29.60
CA GLU A 410 17.20 -11.38 29.74
C GLU A 410 16.53 -10.26 30.58
N ARG A 411 17.33 -9.53 31.36
CA ARG A 411 16.92 -8.31 32.06
C ARG A 411 17.64 -7.08 31.49
N PRO A 412 16.96 -5.92 31.43
CA PRO A 412 17.64 -4.64 31.32
C PRO A 412 18.25 -4.31 32.70
N ASP A 413 19.42 -4.87 33.00
CA ASP A 413 20.10 -4.82 34.31
C ASP A 413 20.64 -3.42 34.72
N GLY A 414 20.22 -2.35 34.04
CA GLY A 414 20.74 -0.99 34.27
C GLY A 414 19.78 0.01 34.91
N GLU A 415 18.48 -0.29 35.07
CA GLU A 415 17.49 0.76 35.40
C GLU A 415 17.33 1.05 36.90
N GLY A 416 18.04 0.32 37.77
CA GLY A 416 17.94 0.54 39.21
C GLY A 416 16.50 0.49 39.74
N ARG A 417 15.62 -0.33 39.16
CA ARG A 417 14.22 -0.46 39.58
C ARG A 417 14.08 -1.35 40.81
N ARG A 418 13.09 -1.07 41.66
CA ARG A 418 12.67 -1.93 42.78
C ARG A 418 11.64 -2.93 42.27
N LEU A 419 11.73 -4.19 42.70
CA LEU A 419 10.72 -5.20 42.41
C LEU A 419 9.70 -5.25 43.55
N VAL A 420 8.43 -5.13 43.21
CA VAL A 420 7.29 -5.32 44.11
C VAL A 420 6.65 -6.66 43.77
N PRO A 421 6.80 -7.70 44.62
CA PRO A 421 6.23 -9.02 44.36
C PRO A 421 4.71 -8.97 44.19
N LEU A 422 4.19 -9.81 43.29
CA LEU A 422 2.75 -9.98 43.11
C LEU A 422 2.27 -11.26 43.81
N PRO A 423 1.03 -11.26 44.37
CA PRO A 423 0.51 -12.43 45.08
C PRO A 423 0.25 -13.59 44.12
N SER A 424 0.68 -14.79 44.51
CA SER A 424 0.50 -16.02 43.73
C SER A 424 -0.78 -16.79 44.06
N ALA A 425 -1.44 -16.47 45.18
CA ALA A 425 -2.70 -17.05 45.66
C ALA A 425 -3.47 -16.01 46.51
N PRO A 426 -4.79 -16.16 46.74
CA PRO A 426 -5.52 -15.31 47.68
C PRO A 426 -4.93 -15.47 49.08
N ALA A 427 -4.62 -14.37 49.77
CA ALA A 427 -4.27 -14.43 51.18
C ALA A 427 -5.48 -14.96 51.97
N ALA A 428 -5.25 -15.84 52.95
CA ALA A 428 -6.30 -16.43 53.79
C ALA A 428 -6.89 -15.45 54.83
N ASP A 429 -6.88 -14.14 54.55
CA ASP A 429 -7.35 -13.12 55.48
C ASP A 429 -8.78 -12.66 55.10
N PRO A 430 -9.81 -12.91 55.94
CA PRO A 430 -11.22 -12.69 55.59
C PRO A 430 -11.65 -11.21 55.52
N ALA A 431 -10.76 -10.23 55.73
CA ALA A 431 -11.14 -8.84 55.99
C ALA A 431 -10.93 -7.84 54.82
N GLY A 432 -10.54 -8.26 53.61
CA GLY A 432 -10.08 -7.32 52.57
C GLY A 432 -10.66 -7.48 51.16
N ALA A 433 -11.83 -6.88 50.88
CA ALA A 433 -12.37 -6.78 49.50
C ALA A 433 -11.43 -6.05 48.50
N GLY A 434 -10.42 -5.32 49.00
CA GLY A 434 -9.38 -4.66 48.18
C GLY A 434 -8.25 -5.58 47.68
N ASP A 435 -8.01 -6.74 48.31
CA ASP A 435 -6.92 -7.65 47.94
C ASP A 435 -7.30 -8.57 46.77
N GLU A 436 -8.58 -8.89 46.59
CA GLU A 436 -9.01 -9.74 45.49
C GLU A 436 -8.74 -9.12 44.11
N GLY A 437 -8.87 -7.79 43.98
CA GLY A 437 -8.57 -7.08 42.73
C GLY A 437 -7.10 -7.21 42.34
N VAL A 438 -6.21 -7.12 43.32
CA VAL A 438 -4.75 -7.28 43.14
C VAL A 438 -4.41 -8.72 42.77
N VAL A 439 -5.01 -9.71 43.44
CA VAL A 439 -4.82 -11.13 43.13
C VAL A 439 -5.33 -11.47 41.72
N ARG A 440 -6.49 -10.94 41.33
CA ARG A 440 -7.02 -11.11 39.97
C ARG A 440 -6.09 -10.52 38.92
N LEU A 441 -5.60 -9.29 39.12
CA LEU A 441 -4.65 -8.67 38.20
C LEU A 441 -3.31 -9.43 38.18
N ALA A 442 -2.77 -9.86 39.33
CA ALA A 442 -1.57 -10.67 39.38
C ALA A 442 -1.72 -11.96 38.56
N SER A 443 -2.80 -12.71 38.77
CA SER A 443 -3.15 -13.90 37.99
C SER A 443 -3.29 -13.58 36.49
N PHE A 444 -3.94 -12.46 36.16
CA PHE A 444 -4.08 -11.99 34.79
C PHE A 444 -2.71 -11.75 34.12
N LEU A 445 -1.81 -10.99 34.78
CA LEU A 445 -0.46 -10.68 34.29
C LEU A 445 0.36 -11.96 34.10
N ARG A 446 0.25 -12.91 35.04
CA ARG A 446 0.96 -14.20 34.98
C ARG A 446 0.51 -15.04 33.80
N ARG A 447 -0.80 -15.19 33.59
CA ARG A 447 -1.35 -15.91 32.44
C ARG A 447 -1.12 -15.18 31.12
N THR A 448 -0.96 -13.86 31.15
CA THR A 448 -0.72 -13.05 29.96
C THR A 448 0.75 -13.08 29.52
N ALA A 449 1.68 -12.77 30.40
CA ALA A 449 3.09 -12.55 30.02
C ALA A 449 4.10 -13.39 30.83
N GLY A 450 3.64 -14.22 31.77
CA GLY A 450 4.47 -14.92 32.74
C GLY A 450 5.42 -15.96 32.15
N ALA A 451 6.46 -16.28 32.92
CA ALA A 451 7.40 -17.36 32.62
C ALA A 451 6.72 -18.73 32.77
N SER A 452 6.44 -19.40 31.66
CA SER A 452 5.70 -20.68 31.63
C SER A 452 6.56 -21.91 31.89
N ARG A 453 7.83 -21.90 31.43
CA ARG A 453 8.70 -23.09 31.46
C ARG A 453 10.16 -22.71 31.27
N LEU A 454 11.03 -23.55 31.82
CA LEU A 454 12.48 -23.49 31.63
C LEU A 454 12.90 -24.65 30.72
N ARG A 455 13.64 -24.36 29.64
CA ARG A 455 14.18 -25.40 28.78
C ARG A 455 15.54 -25.84 29.31
N TRP A 456 15.68 -27.11 29.66
CA TRP A 456 16.92 -27.71 30.11
C TRP A 456 17.72 -28.21 28.91
N GLU A 457 18.66 -27.39 28.44
CA GLU A 457 19.69 -27.77 27.47
C GLU A 457 21.07 -27.74 28.13
N ALA A 458 21.99 -28.59 27.68
CA ALA A 458 23.42 -28.41 27.94
C ALA A 458 23.87 -27.17 27.15
N GLY A 459 23.72 -25.98 27.75
CA GLY A 459 23.59 -24.68 27.07
C GLY A 459 24.72 -24.24 26.14
N ALA A 460 24.46 -23.10 25.49
CA ALA A 460 25.42 -22.36 24.67
C ALA A 460 26.68 -22.01 25.48
N ARG A 461 27.86 -22.11 24.86
CA ARG A 461 29.13 -21.74 25.50
C ARG A 461 29.15 -20.25 25.81
N CYS A 462 29.28 -19.89 27.09
CA CYS A 462 29.63 -18.54 27.52
C CYS A 462 30.82 -18.65 28.47
N GLY A 463 31.98 -18.10 28.09
CA GLY A 463 33.17 -18.08 28.96
C GLY A 463 33.76 -19.43 29.36
N GLY A 464 33.39 -20.55 28.71
CA GLY A 464 33.88 -21.89 29.05
C GLY A 464 32.94 -22.72 29.94
N GLU A 465 31.89 -22.13 30.49
CA GLU A 465 30.87 -22.82 31.30
C GLU A 465 29.58 -23.06 30.50
N ARG A 466 28.77 -24.05 30.92
CA ARG A 466 27.46 -24.38 30.32
C ARG A 466 26.35 -23.99 31.31
N PHE A 467 25.44 -23.11 30.90
CA PHE A 467 24.31 -22.63 31.71
C PHE A 467 22.97 -23.27 31.34
N LEU A 468 21.98 -23.11 32.23
CA LEU A 468 20.54 -23.38 32.03
C LEU A 468 20.03 -22.71 30.74
N GLY A 469 19.14 -23.38 30.02
CA GLY A 469 18.56 -22.86 28.77
C GLY A 469 17.52 -21.74 28.99
N PRO A 470 16.98 -21.15 27.89
CA PRO A 470 16.16 -19.95 27.95
C PRO A 470 14.82 -20.16 28.68
N VAL A 471 14.34 -19.11 29.35
CA VAL A 471 13.00 -19.09 29.96
C VAL A 471 11.95 -18.76 28.89
N HIS A 472 10.99 -19.66 28.73
CA HIS A 472 9.87 -19.46 27.80
C HIS A 472 8.66 -18.83 28.50
N ARG A 473 8.03 -17.88 27.81
CA ARG A 473 6.79 -17.23 28.25
C ARG A 473 5.54 -17.91 27.66
N THR A 474 4.38 -17.57 28.23
CA THR A 474 3.05 -17.92 27.70
C THR A 474 2.85 -17.42 26.27
N VAL A 475 3.48 -16.29 25.93
CA VAL A 475 3.54 -15.73 24.57
C VAL A 475 4.75 -16.25 23.77
N SER A 476 4.59 -16.37 22.45
CA SER A 476 5.73 -16.55 21.54
C SER A 476 6.47 -15.24 21.29
N SER A 477 7.74 -15.31 20.87
CA SER A 477 8.48 -14.16 20.38
C SER A 477 9.52 -14.59 19.35
N ALA A 478 9.73 -13.75 18.34
CA ALA A 478 10.74 -13.99 17.32
C ALA A 478 12.13 -14.18 17.94
N GLY A 479 12.74 -15.35 17.70
CA GLY A 479 14.05 -15.68 18.24
C GLY A 479 14.14 -15.69 19.78
N GLN A 480 13.00 -15.79 20.48
CA GLN A 480 12.89 -15.76 21.94
C GLN A 480 13.48 -14.49 22.57
N ARG A 481 13.22 -13.33 21.96
CA ARG A 481 13.78 -12.04 22.40
C ARG A 481 12.87 -11.20 23.29
N TYR A 482 11.57 -11.48 23.25
CA TYR A 482 10.55 -10.87 24.10
C TYR A 482 10.69 -9.33 24.18
N PRO A 483 10.64 -8.63 23.03
CA PRO A 483 10.68 -7.17 22.99
C PRO A 483 9.39 -6.56 23.57
N ALA A 484 8.26 -7.26 23.46
CA ALA A 484 6.98 -6.83 24.00
C ALA A 484 6.90 -7.04 25.52
N GLU A 485 6.53 -5.99 26.23
CA GLU A 485 6.42 -5.91 27.69
C GLU A 485 5.03 -5.39 28.07
N LEU A 486 4.60 -5.71 29.29
CA LEU A 486 3.30 -5.29 29.82
C LEU A 486 3.52 -4.33 30.98
N HIS A 487 3.00 -3.11 30.86
CA HIS A 487 3.01 -2.09 31.90
C HIS A 487 1.63 -1.96 32.51
N VAL A 488 1.58 -1.83 33.83
CA VAL A 488 0.35 -1.59 34.58
C VAL A 488 0.19 -0.09 34.80
N LEU A 489 -0.93 0.46 34.33
CA LEU A 489 -1.42 1.78 34.72
C LEU A 489 -2.50 1.58 35.80
N PRO A 490 -2.22 1.92 37.06
CA PRO A 490 -3.21 1.79 38.12
C PRO A 490 -4.34 2.81 37.89
N GLY A 491 -5.55 2.43 38.27
CA GLY A 491 -6.71 3.30 38.39
C GLY A 491 -7.70 2.66 39.35
N GLU A 492 -8.78 3.34 39.70
CA GLU A 492 -9.73 2.80 40.69
C GLU A 492 -10.39 1.50 40.20
N PRO A 493 -10.49 0.43 41.03
CA PRO A 493 -10.19 0.34 42.48
C PRO A 493 -8.75 -0.15 42.83
N LEU A 494 -7.84 -0.26 41.86
CA LEU A 494 -6.45 -0.74 42.04
C LEU A 494 -5.49 0.35 42.58
N SER A 495 -5.99 1.33 43.34
CA SER A 495 -5.21 2.47 43.85
C SER A 495 -4.05 2.09 44.77
N ARG A 496 -4.03 0.84 45.28
CA ARG A 496 -2.95 0.29 46.12
C ARG A 496 -1.79 -0.31 45.33
N MET A 497 -1.92 -0.51 44.01
CA MET A 497 -0.84 -1.03 43.17
C MET A 497 -0.01 0.08 42.54
N PRO A 498 1.33 -0.01 42.56
CA PRO A 498 2.16 0.95 41.86
C PRO A 498 2.06 0.76 40.35
N ALA A 499 2.18 1.86 39.59
CA ALA A 499 2.48 1.77 38.17
C ALA A 499 3.84 1.11 37.98
N GLY A 500 3.94 0.17 37.05
CA GLY A 500 5.18 -0.57 36.85
C GLY A 500 5.15 -1.54 35.69
N ARG A 501 6.34 -1.95 35.25
CA ARG A 501 6.51 -3.00 34.25
C ARG A 501 6.38 -4.36 34.91
N TYR A 502 5.60 -5.26 34.34
CA TYR A 502 5.53 -6.65 34.80
C TYR A 502 6.81 -7.41 34.45
N GLU A 503 7.47 -7.99 35.46
CA GLU A 503 8.63 -8.89 35.31
C GLU A 503 8.20 -10.36 35.33
N PRO A 504 8.22 -11.07 34.18
CA PRO A 504 7.67 -12.43 34.07
C PRO A 504 8.35 -13.49 34.92
N VAL A 505 9.68 -13.41 35.07
CA VAL A 505 10.48 -14.42 35.80
C VAL A 505 10.24 -14.33 37.30
N HIS A 506 10.07 -13.11 37.82
CA HIS A 506 9.95 -12.85 39.26
C HIS A 506 8.50 -12.77 39.71
N HIS A 507 7.55 -12.75 38.77
CA HIS A 507 6.15 -12.47 39.04
C HIS A 507 5.99 -11.22 39.93
N ALA A 508 6.51 -10.09 39.44
CA ALA A 508 6.62 -8.84 40.19
C ALA A 508 6.40 -7.62 39.30
N LEU A 509 6.17 -6.46 39.89
CA LEU A 509 6.22 -5.17 39.20
C LEU A 509 7.58 -4.51 39.43
N ALA A 510 8.28 -4.17 38.35
CA ALA A 510 9.45 -3.30 38.37
C ALA A 510 8.99 -1.84 38.39
N VAL A 511 9.32 -1.14 39.47
CA VAL A 511 8.93 0.25 39.75
C VAL A 511 10.18 1.13 39.96
N PRO A 512 10.11 2.45 39.68
CA PRO A 512 11.20 3.39 40.01
C PRO A 512 11.61 3.33 41.50
N ARG A 513 12.91 3.50 41.79
CA ARG A 513 13.48 3.39 43.15
C ARG A 513 13.24 4.62 44.03
N ASP A 514 13.13 5.79 43.43
CA ASP A 514 12.91 7.08 44.09
C ASP A 514 11.51 7.20 44.70
N GLY A 515 10.62 6.25 44.41
CA GLY A 515 9.28 6.22 44.99
C GLY A 515 8.34 7.29 44.44
N SER A 516 8.76 8.04 43.41
CA SER A 516 7.91 8.97 42.67
C SER A 516 6.74 8.18 42.08
N PRO A 517 5.51 8.27 42.63
CA PRO A 517 4.38 7.67 41.94
C PRO A 517 4.32 8.39 40.59
N ALA A 518 4.25 7.63 39.49
CA ALA A 518 3.66 8.20 38.28
C ALA A 518 2.36 8.88 38.75
N PRO A 519 2.13 10.17 38.42
CA PRO A 519 1.03 10.92 39.00
C PRO A 519 -0.23 10.05 38.91
N MET A 520 -0.86 9.81 40.06
CA MET A 520 -2.14 9.12 40.16
C MET A 520 -3.09 9.87 39.24
N GLY A 521 -3.20 9.41 37.99
CA GLY A 521 -4.17 9.94 37.07
C GLY A 521 -5.52 9.66 37.69
N THR A 522 -6.38 10.66 37.76
CA THR A 522 -7.81 10.53 38.12
C THR A 522 -8.60 9.70 37.11
N GLY A 523 -7.92 8.94 36.22
CA GLY A 523 -8.49 8.15 35.15
C GLY A 523 -8.62 6.68 35.49
N ARG A 524 -9.39 5.96 34.68
CA ARG A 524 -9.55 4.50 34.78
C ARG A 524 -8.24 3.79 34.41
N GLY A 525 -7.91 2.74 35.17
CA GLY A 525 -6.68 1.96 35.01
C GLY A 525 -6.67 1.13 33.72
N GLY A 526 -5.50 0.62 33.33
CA GLY A 526 -5.35 -0.17 32.11
C GLY A 526 -3.99 -0.85 32.02
N LEU A 527 -3.79 -1.61 30.93
CA LEU A 527 -2.51 -2.23 30.61
C LEU A 527 -1.94 -1.59 29.35
N VAL A 528 -0.63 -1.34 29.32
CA VAL A 528 0.05 -0.84 28.13
C VAL A 528 0.98 -1.93 27.62
N VAL A 529 0.80 -2.31 26.36
CA VAL A 529 1.75 -3.15 25.63
C VAL A 529 2.81 -2.22 25.06
N ALA A 530 4.03 -2.35 25.57
CA ALA A 530 5.18 -1.57 25.14
C ALA A 530 6.23 -2.47 24.49
N VAL A 531 7.08 -1.92 23.64
CA VAL A 531 8.13 -2.63 22.91
C VAL A 531 9.48 -2.00 23.23
N THR A 532 10.46 -2.82 23.61
CA THR A 532 11.88 -2.44 23.69
C THR A 532 12.61 -2.91 22.42
N PRO A 533 12.80 -2.05 21.40
CA PRO A 533 13.16 -2.49 20.04
C PRO A 533 14.52 -3.19 19.94
N TRP A 534 15.51 -2.73 20.73
CA TRP A 534 16.88 -3.22 20.60
C TRP A 534 17.01 -4.75 20.85
N ARG A 535 16.13 -5.34 21.67
CA ARG A 535 16.13 -6.78 22.00
C ARG A 535 15.98 -7.69 20.79
N THR A 536 15.25 -7.22 19.77
CA THR A 536 15.03 -7.98 18.53
C THR A 536 15.90 -7.41 17.41
N ARG A 537 16.12 -6.09 17.39
CA ARG A 537 16.93 -5.40 16.37
C ARG A 537 18.35 -5.93 16.24
N PHE A 538 19.02 -6.27 17.35
CA PHE A 538 20.40 -6.78 17.29
C PHE A 538 20.53 -8.02 16.38
N LYS A 539 19.46 -8.85 16.29
CA LYS A 539 19.45 -10.09 15.51
C LYS A 539 18.86 -9.94 14.11
N TYR A 540 17.90 -9.03 13.92
CA TYR A 540 17.10 -8.96 12.69
C TYR A 540 17.24 -7.63 11.93
N GLY A 541 18.06 -6.68 12.41
CA GLY A 541 18.26 -5.40 11.76
C GLY A 541 16.95 -4.63 11.55
N GLU A 542 16.77 -4.04 10.37
CA GLU A 542 15.57 -3.27 9.99
C GLU A 542 14.29 -4.12 10.02
N PHE A 543 14.37 -5.42 9.70
CA PHE A 543 13.22 -6.33 9.70
C PHE A 543 12.60 -6.50 11.11
N ALA A 544 13.34 -6.17 12.16
CA ALA A 544 12.86 -6.25 13.54
C ALA A 544 11.60 -5.40 13.78
N TYR A 545 11.40 -4.30 13.05
CA TYR A 545 10.20 -3.47 13.20
C TYR A 545 8.90 -4.24 12.94
N ARG A 546 8.86 -5.05 11.88
CA ARG A 546 7.74 -5.97 11.60
C ARG A 546 7.55 -6.98 12.75
N LEU A 547 8.65 -7.53 13.26
CA LEU A 547 8.63 -8.50 14.36
C LEU A 547 8.17 -7.87 15.69
N HIS A 548 8.49 -6.60 15.94
CA HIS A 548 8.00 -5.87 17.11
C HIS A 548 6.48 -5.78 17.11
N ALA A 549 5.90 -5.40 15.98
CA ALA A 549 4.45 -5.32 15.80
C ALA A 549 3.79 -6.70 15.99
N LEU A 550 4.36 -7.75 15.41
CA LEU A 550 3.89 -9.13 15.59
C LEU A 550 3.94 -9.57 17.06
N ASP A 551 5.06 -9.37 17.75
CA ASP A 551 5.21 -9.77 19.15
C ASP A 551 4.28 -8.97 20.09
N ALA A 552 4.06 -7.67 19.81
CA ALA A 552 3.06 -6.87 20.50
C ALA A 552 1.63 -7.40 20.25
N GLY A 553 1.32 -7.77 19.01
CA GLY A 553 0.07 -8.44 18.65
C GLY A 553 -0.16 -9.75 19.40
N VAL A 554 0.88 -10.58 19.51
CA VAL A 554 0.84 -11.83 20.27
C VAL A 554 0.50 -11.55 21.74
N MET A 555 1.09 -10.52 22.34
CA MET A 555 0.77 -10.08 23.70
C MET A 555 -0.69 -9.65 23.84
N ILE A 556 -1.20 -8.85 22.89
CA ILE A 556 -2.61 -8.42 22.85
C ILE A 556 -3.54 -9.64 22.76
N GLY A 557 -3.28 -10.56 21.82
CA GLY A 557 -4.10 -11.77 21.63
C GLY A 557 -4.15 -12.65 22.87
N GLN A 558 -3.03 -12.77 23.59
CA GLN A 558 -2.98 -13.48 24.86
C GLN A 558 -3.80 -12.76 25.95
N ALA A 559 -3.65 -11.44 26.09
CA ALA A 559 -4.39 -10.66 27.08
C ALA A 559 -5.92 -10.73 26.85
N LEU A 560 -6.35 -10.65 25.58
CA LEU A 560 -7.76 -10.81 25.22
C LEU A 560 -8.28 -12.21 25.60
N ALA A 561 -7.50 -13.26 25.33
CA ALA A 561 -7.88 -14.62 25.67
C ALA A 561 -8.01 -14.84 27.19
N VAL A 562 -7.09 -14.27 27.98
CA VAL A 562 -7.14 -14.34 29.46
C VAL A 562 -8.35 -13.57 30.00
N ALA A 563 -8.61 -12.36 29.49
CA ALA A 563 -9.78 -11.57 29.90
C ALA A 563 -11.08 -12.31 29.64
N GLU A 564 -11.18 -12.92 28.48
CA GLU A 564 -12.35 -13.69 28.06
C GLU A 564 -12.54 -14.95 28.91
N ALA A 565 -11.45 -15.63 29.28
CA ALA A 565 -11.49 -16.77 30.22
C ALA A 565 -11.95 -16.35 31.62
N ASP A 566 -11.68 -15.11 32.03
CA ASP A 566 -12.16 -14.51 33.27
C ASP A 566 -13.59 -13.94 33.17
N GLY A 567 -14.26 -14.14 32.02
CA GLY A 567 -15.61 -13.61 31.76
C GLY A 567 -15.66 -12.11 31.47
N GLY A 568 -14.50 -11.46 31.30
CA GLY A 568 -14.37 -10.05 30.98
C GLY A 568 -14.19 -9.76 29.49
N ARG A 569 -14.19 -8.48 29.14
CA ARG A 569 -13.84 -7.98 27.80
C ARG A 569 -12.86 -6.82 27.91
N LEU A 570 -11.90 -6.80 26.99
CA LEU A 570 -10.95 -5.71 26.84
C LEU A 570 -11.13 -5.06 25.48
N ARG A 571 -11.05 -3.73 25.48
CA ARG A 571 -10.94 -2.90 24.28
C ARG A 571 -9.47 -2.56 24.05
N VAL A 572 -9.02 -2.73 22.82
CA VAL A 572 -7.68 -2.37 22.37
C VAL A 572 -7.70 -0.97 21.78
N ARG A 573 -6.86 -0.08 22.30
CA ARG A 573 -6.63 1.26 21.73
C ARG A 573 -5.28 1.29 21.04
N TYR A 574 -5.30 1.54 19.74
CA TYR A 574 -4.12 1.67 18.91
C TYR A 574 -3.73 3.13 18.69
N TRP A 575 -4.66 4.10 18.77
CA TRP A 575 -4.37 5.52 18.60
C TRP A 575 -4.37 6.24 19.96
N PHE A 576 -3.23 6.87 20.26
CA PHE A 576 -3.00 7.61 21.49
C PHE A 576 -1.77 8.51 21.30
N PRO A 577 -1.61 9.57 22.12
CA PRO A 577 -0.40 10.38 22.14
C PRO A 577 0.77 9.60 22.78
N ASP A 578 1.64 8.98 21.96
CA ASP A 578 2.72 8.09 22.42
C ASP A 578 3.63 8.73 23.48
N ALA A 579 4.08 9.97 23.28
CA ALA A 579 4.99 10.63 24.22
C ALA A 579 4.35 10.84 25.60
N GLU A 580 3.06 11.16 25.65
CA GLU A 580 2.33 11.31 26.90
C GLU A 580 2.13 9.96 27.58
N LEU A 581 1.78 8.92 26.82
CA LEU A 581 1.63 7.58 27.36
C LEU A 581 2.96 7.03 27.91
N ASP A 582 4.07 7.22 27.19
CA ASP A 582 5.40 6.80 27.61
C ASP A 582 5.81 7.47 28.94
N ARG A 583 5.55 8.79 29.09
CA ARG A 583 5.75 9.51 30.36
C ARG A 583 4.90 8.92 31.49
N ARG A 584 3.63 8.62 31.23
CA ARG A 584 2.70 8.06 32.24
C ARG A 584 3.13 6.68 32.74
N ILE A 585 3.73 5.85 31.90
CA ILE A 585 4.24 4.52 32.31
C ILE A 585 5.70 4.56 32.80
N GLY A 586 6.32 5.75 32.87
CA GLY A 586 7.73 5.91 33.24
C GLY A 586 8.71 5.24 32.27
N ALA A 587 8.35 5.15 31.00
CA ALA A 587 9.22 4.64 29.94
C ALA A 587 10.07 5.77 29.37
N ASP A 588 11.37 5.52 29.21
CA ASP A 588 12.20 6.31 28.32
C ASP A 588 11.76 5.99 26.90
N GLY A 589 11.03 6.92 26.30
CA GLY A 589 10.55 6.83 24.93
C GLY A 589 11.67 6.33 24.03
N SER A 590 12.89 6.87 24.11
CA SER A 590 14.00 6.50 23.21
C SER A 590 14.33 4.99 23.17
N ARG A 591 14.06 4.29 24.29
CA ARG A 591 14.39 2.87 24.50
C ARG A 591 13.19 1.94 24.42
N THR A 592 12.05 2.38 24.94
CA THR A 592 10.82 1.59 25.03
C THR A 592 9.65 2.43 24.53
N ARG A 593 8.84 1.85 23.64
CA ARG A 593 7.79 2.54 22.88
C ARG A 593 6.44 1.90 23.19
N SER A 594 5.44 2.69 23.57
CA SER A 594 4.06 2.19 23.73
C SER A 594 3.43 1.84 22.38
N TYR A 595 2.82 0.66 22.25
CA TYR A 595 2.23 0.15 21.01
C TYR A 595 0.71 -0.01 21.09
N ALA A 596 0.17 -0.39 22.24
CA ALA A 596 -1.28 -0.49 22.46
C ALA A 596 -1.67 -0.27 23.93
N VAL A 597 -2.89 0.21 24.17
CA VAL A 597 -3.51 0.25 25.49
C VAL A 597 -4.67 -0.74 25.55
N LEU A 598 -4.77 -1.52 26.62
CA LEU A 598 -5.85 -2.46 26.89
C LEU A 598 -6.66 -1.94 28.08
N ALA A 599 -7.95 -1.68 27.87
CA ALA A 599 -8.87 -1.15 28.88
C ALA A 599 -10.15 -1.99 28.97
N THR A 600 -10.82 -1.98 30.12
CA THR A 600 -12.11 -2.69 30.32
C THR A 600 -13.28 -1.90 29.69
N ALA A 601 -14.21 -2.60 29.03
CA ALA A 601 -15.40 -1.99 28.42
C ALA A 601 -16.61 -1.95 29.38
N PRO A 602 -17.58 -1.02 29.24
CA PRO A 602 -17.63 0.10 28.30
C PRO A 602 -17.04 1.39 28.90
N GLU A 603 -16.09 1.98 28.18
CA GLU A 603 -15.62 3.33 28.48
C GLU A 603 -16.48 4.33 27.69
N THR A 604 -17.12 5.27 28.40
CA THR A 604 -17.63 6.52 27.81
C THR A 604 -16.47 7.29 27.17
N ALA A 605 -16.76 8.03 26.10
CA ALA A 605 -15.78 8.72 25.27
C ALA A 605 -14.73 9.53 26.08
N PRO A 606 -13.49 9.68 25.59
CA PRO A 606 -12.50 10.51 26.26
C PRO A 606 -12.98 11.97 26.29
N GLU A 607 -12.75 12.65 27.41
CA GLU A 607 -12.81 14.11 27.47
C GLU A 607 -11.86 14.70 26.41
N SER A 608 -12.35 15.70 25.67
CA SER A 608 -11.57 16.42 24.68
C SER A 608 -10.33 17.05 25.34
N VAL A 609 -9.14 16.58 24.98
CA VAL A 609 -7.88 17.18 25.44
C VAL A 609 -7.36 18.11 24.34
N SER A 610 -7.06 19.34 24.74
CA SER A 610 -6.48 20.41 23.92
C SER A 610 -5.21 19.94 23.18
N GLU A 611 -5.11 20.26 21.89
CA GLU A 611 -3.90 20.10 21.08
C GLU A 611 -2.78 20.99 21.65
N ALA A 612 -1.93 20.43 22.50
CA ALA A 612 -0.65 21.05 22.85
C ALA A 612 0.42 20.58 21.85
N ALA A 613 1.06 21.54 21.18
CA ALA A 613 2.15 21.30 20.26
C ALA A 613 3.32 20.56 20.95
N PRO A 614 4.01 19.63 20.25
CA PRO A 614 5.10 18.86 20.84
C PRO A 614 6.32 19.75 21.13
N GLU A 615 6.84 19.69 22.36
CA GLU A 615 8.17 20.24 22.69
C GLU A 615 9.28 19.38 22.08
N ALA A 616 10.18 20.03 21.36
CA ALA A 616 11.30 19.41 20.66
C ALA A 616 12.43 19.00 21.63
N GLY A 617 12.48 17.71 21.96
CA GLY A 617 13.62 17.09 22.66
C GLY A 617 14.64 16.52 21.68
N ILE A 618 15.84 17.11 21.66
CA ILE A 618 17.14 16.66 21.11
C ILE A 618 17.05 15.65 19.94
N ASN A 619 17.20 16.16 18.72
CA ASN A 619 17.21 15.42 17.46
C ASN A 619 18.47 14.54 17.29
N GLU A 620 18.39 13.25 17.63
CA GLU A 620 19.16 12.28 16.85
C GLU A 620 18.47 12.11 15.49
N VAL A 621 19.17 12.42 14.41
CA VAL A 621 18.64 12.21 13.04
C VAL A 621 18.44 10.70 12.85
N PRO A 622 17.19 10.23 12.60
CA PRO A 622 16.93 8.82 12.38
C PRO A 622 17.75 8.30 11.19
N ARG A 623 18.64 7.34 11.46
CA ARG A 623 19.68 6.91 10.50
C ARG A 623 19.17 5.94 9.43
N ASN A 624 18.07 5.23 9.68
CA ASN A 624 17.51 4.18 8.82
C ASN A 624 15.98 4.30 8.69
N THR A 625 15.39 3.55 7.76
CA THR A 625 13.98 3.65 7.39
C THR A 625 13.05 3.21 8.54
N ALA A 626 13.41 2.19 9.32
CA ALA A 626 12.60 1.72 10.45
C ALA A 626 12.47 2.78 11.56
N ASP A 627 13.55 3.50 11.90
CA ASP A 627 13.52 4.55 12.93
C ASP A 627 12.71 5.77 12.48
N ARG A 628 12.79 6.10 11.18
CA ARG A 628 11.94 7.13 10.56
C ARG A 628 10.47 6.74 10.63
N LEU A 629 10.15 5.48 10.33
CA LEU A 629 8.80 4.95 10.43
C LEU A 629 8.27 5.02 11.86
N GLU A 630 9.05 4.58 12.86
CA GLU A 630 8.64 4.68 14.26
C GLU A 630 8.37 6.14 14.67
N THR A 631 9.22 7.07 14.23
CA THR A 631 9.05 8.50 14.54
C THR A 631 7.76 9.04 13.93
N ALA A 632 7.48 8.71 12.66
CA ALA A 632 6.25 9.11 11.98
C ALA A 632 5.00 8.50 12.62
N ALA A 633 5.02 7.19 12.92
CA ALA A 633 3.92 6.48 13.57
C ALA A 633 3.54 7.06 14.94
N ARG A 634 4.53 7.56 15.69
CA ARG A 634 4.32 8.22 17.00
C ARG A 634 3.70 9.61 16.88
N GLY A 635 3.84 10.27 15.72
CA GLY A 635 3.20 11.56 15.44
C GLY A 635 1.70 11.47 15.15
N GLU A 636 1.20 10.27 14.84
CA GLU A 636 -0.21 10.04 14.48
C GLU A 636 -1.02 9.56 15.69
N ALA A 637 -1.59 10.49 16.45
CA ALA A 637 -2.30 10.18 17.71
C ALA A 637 -3.80 9.87 17.57
N ALA A 638 -4.40 10.15 16.42
CA ALA A 638 -5.84 10.01 16.19
C ALA A 638 -6.15 9.09 15.00
N PRO A 639 -7.25 8.32 15.05
CA PRO A 639 -7.63 7.47 13.94
C PRO A 639 -8.06 8.31 12.72
N PRO A 640 -7.80 7.81 11.50
CA PRO A 640 -8.29 8.45 10.28
C PRO A 640 -9.82 8.45 10.24
N ARG A 641 -10.40 9.48 9.61
CA ARG A 641 -11.86 9.72 9.63
C ARG A 641 -12.67 8.79 8.72
N ALA A 642 -12.09 8.37 7.59
CA ALA A 642 -12.78 7.57 6.58
C ALA A 642 -12.15 6.17 6.47
N PRO A 643 -12.94 5.09 6.54
CA PRO A 643 -12.44 3.75 6.29
C PRO A 643 -12.20 3.53 4.79
N VAL A 644 -11.15 2.78 4.45
CA VAL A 644 -10.94 2.27 3.09
C VAL A 644 -11.76 0.98 2.88
N PRO A 645 -12.19 0.66 1.64
CA PRO A 645 -12.90 -0.58 1.34
C PRO A 645 -12.15 -1.83 1.86
N PRO A 646 -12.84 -2.81 2.47
CA PRO A 646 -12.18 -3.99 3.01
C PRO A 646 -11.55 -4.85 1.91
N LEU A 647 -10.47 -5.56 2.24
CA LEU A 647 -9.74 -6.40 1.28
C LEU A 647 -10.52 -7.64 0.84
N LEU A 648 -11.29 -8.25 1.74
CA LEU A 648 -11.92 -9.56 1.52
C LEU A 648 -12.81 -9.63 0.26
N PRO A 649 -13.72 -8.68 -0.03
CA PRO A 649 -14.53 -8.72 -1.25
C PRO A 649 -13.72 -8.78 -2.56
N ARG A 650 -12.56 -8.11 -2.62
CA ARG A 650 -11.67 -8.13 -3.79
C ARG A 650 -11.13 -9.53 -4.05
N LEU A 651 -10.68 -10.22 -3.01
CA LEU A 651 -10.16 -11.58 -3.14
C LEU A 651 -11.28 -12.62 -3.34
N ALA A 652 -12.44 -12.40 -2.75
CA ALA A 652 -13.62 -13.26 -2.89
C ALA A 652 -14.11 -13.35 -4.34
N ALA A 653 -13.84 -12.34 -5.17
CA ALA A 653 -14.12 -12.36 -6.60
C ALA A 653 -13.37 -13.47 -7.34
N GLY A 654 -12.23 -13.94 -6.80
CA GLY A 654 -11.44 -15.04 -7.36
C GLY A 654 -11.86 -16.43 -6.90
N VAL A 655 -12.86 -16.54 -6.03
CA VAL A 655 -13.30 -17.83 -5.50
C VAL A 655 -14.17 -18.55 -6.52
N THR A 656 -13.79 -19.80 -6.81
CA THR A 656 -14.52 -20.68 -7.74
C THR A 656 -15.67 -21.43 -7.08
N SER A 657 -15.52 -21.80 -5.80
CA SER A 657 -16.55 -22.50 -5.02
C SER A 657 -16.38 -22.23 -3.52
N TRP A 658 -17.49 -22.15 -2.79
CA TRP A 658 -17.49 -21.98 -1.34
C TRP A 658 -17.83 -23.28 -0.62
N ALA A 659 -17.17 -23.51 0.52
CA ALA A 659 -17.52 -24.54 1.48
C ALA A 659 -17.78 -23.91 2.86
N GLU A 660 -18.90 -24.26 3.46
CA GLU A 660 -19.24 -23.88 4.83
C GLU A 660 -18.39 -24.67 5.83
N LEU A 661 -18.10 -24.10 6.99
CA LEU A 661 -17.51 -24.77 8.14
C LEU A 661 -18.49 -24.67 9.31
N ALA A 662 -18.74 -25.80 9.98
CA ALA A 662 -19.63 -25.82 11.13
C ALA A 662 -19.14 -24.84 12.20
N VAL A 663 -20.07 -24.16 12.87
CA VAL A 663 -19.73 -23.36 14.06
C VAL A 663 -19.36 -24.33 15.17
N GLU A 664 -18.13 -24.24 15.63
CA GLU A 664 -17.60 -25.19 16.59
C GLU A 664 -17.65 -24.62 18.00
N GLN A 665 -17.94 -25.48 18.97
CA GLN A 665 -17.85 -25.07 20.37
C GLN A 665 -16.41 -24.73 20.72
N ARG A 666 -16.26 -23.58 21.36
CA ARG A 666 -14.95 -23.14 21.85
C ARG A 666 -14.48 -24.06 22.97
N ARG A 667 -13.20 -24.43 22.90
CA ARG A 667 -12.48 -25.05 24.00
C ARG A 667 -11.78 -23.98 24.87
N PRO A 668 -11.64 -24.20 26.19
CA PRO A 668 -10.78 -23.36 27.01
C PRO A 668 -9.37 -23.26 26.40
N ASP A 669 -8.82 -22.05 26.35
CA ASP A 669 -7.50 -21.82 25.76
C ASP A 669 -6.41 -22.47 26.65
N ALA A 670 -5.59 -23.35 26.06
CA ALA A 670 -4.56 -24.09 26.79
C ALA A 670 -3.23 -23.31 26.82
N TRP A 671 -3.20 -22.15 27.47
CA TRP A 671 -2.05 -21.24 27.40
C TRP A 671 -0.76 -21.80 28.04
N THR A 672 -0.85 -22.64 29.07
CA THR A 672 0.31 -23.34 29.67
C THR A 672 0.84 -24.45 28.78
N ASP A 673 0.01 -25.02 27.90
CA ASP A 673 0.36 -26.05 26.92
C ASP A 673 0.77 -25.45 25.56
N ARG A 674 0.69 -24.13 25.39
CA ARG A 674 1.06 -23.47 24.13
C ARG A 674 2.54 -23.69 23.82
N ARG A 675 2.84 -24.29 22.66
CA ARG A 675 4.20 -24.57 22.19
C ARG A 675 4.40 -24.07 20.76
N THR A 676 5.63 -23.72 20.45
CA THR A 676 6.09 -23.48 19.08
C THR A 676 6.76 -24.78 18.64
N SER A 677 6.25 -25.39 17.58
CA SER A 677 6.66 -26.75 17.14
C SER A 677 8.04 -26.81 16.47
N MET A 678 8.69 -25.66 16.30
CA MET A 678 10.00 -25.52 15.64
C MET A 678 10.02 -26.02 14.20
N GLY A 679 8.85 -26.15 13.55
CA GLY A 679 8.73 -26.64 12.18
C GLY A 679 8.53 -28.14 12.03
N PHE A 680 8.52 -28.90 13.14
CA PHE A 680 8.39 -30.35 13.10
C PHE A 680 6.99 -30.79 13.49
N MET A 681 6.30 -31.42 12.54
CA MET A 681 4.93 -31.92 12.71
C MET A 681 4.92 -33.44 12.78
N GLY A 682 3.98 -33.99 13.53
CA GLY A 682 3.60 -35.41 13.47
C GLY A 682 2.90 -35.73 12.15
N HIS A 683 2.77 -37.02 11.85
CA HIS A 683 2.07 -37.49 10.65
C HIS A 683 0.55 -37.51 10.85
N GLY A 684 -0.20 -37.29 9.76
CA GLY A 684 -1.64 -37.47 9.71
C GLY A 684 -2.42 -36.20 9.35
N PRO A 685 -3.66 -36.35 8.85
CA PRO A 685 -4.51 -35.24 8.46
C PRO A 685 -5.07 -34.51 9.67
N LEU A 686 -5.55 -33.28 9.48
CA LEU A 686 -6.44 -32.59 10.42
C LEU A 686 -7.90 -32.99 10.20
N GLU A 687 -8.72 -32.91 11.23
CA GLU A 687 -10.17 -33.02 11.11
C GLU A 687 -10.76 -31.68 10.65
N ARG A 688 -11.89 -31.72 9.93
CA ARG A 688 -12.59 -30.51 9.49
C ARG A 688 -13.02 -29.62 10.67
N ALA A 689 -13.44 -30.22 11.78
CA ALA A 689 -13.82 -29.52 13.01
C ALA A 689 -12.61 -28.82 13.68
N GLU A 690 -11.41 -29.42 13.59
CA GLU A 690 -10.18 -28.81 14.09
C GLU A 690 -9.80 -27.57 13.26
N LEU A 691 -9.90 -27.67 11.93
CA LEU A 691 -9.71 -26.51 11.03
C LEU A 691 -10.73 -25.41 11.33
N ALA A 692 -12.01 -25.75 11.45
CA ALA A 692 -13.09 -24.80 11.73
C ALA A 692 -12.85 -24.04 13.05
N ARG A 693 -12.53 -24.75 14.14
CA ARG A 693 -12.16 -24.12 15.43
C ARG A 693 -10.97 -23.18 15.31
N LEU A 694 -9.96 -23.57 14.55
CA LEU A 694 -8.75 -22.77 14.38
C LEU A 694 -9.05 -21.47 13.62
N LEU A 695 -9.73 -21.56 12.48
CA LEU A 695 -10.05 -20.38 11.65
C LEU A 695 -11.02 -19.43 12.37
N GLN A 696 -12.05 -19.96 13.04
CA GLN A 696 -12.99 -19.16 13.83
C GLN A 696 -12.29 -18.44 14.98
N ARG A 697 -11.30 -19.08 15.61
CA ARG A 697 -10.48 -18.44 16.64
C ARG A 697 -9.56 -17.38 16.03
N ALA A 698 -8.88 -17.67 14.93
CA ALA A 698 -7.95 -16.74 14.27
C ALA A 698 -8.64 -15.43 13.84
N CYS A 699 -9.80 -15.56 13.18
CA CYS A 699 -10.53 -14.45 12.56
C CYS A 699 -11.57 -13.79 13.48
N GLY A 700 -11.71 -14.23 14.73
CA GLY A 700 -12.77 -13.77 15.62
C GLY A 700 -12.73 -12.25 15.88
N PRO A 701 -13.87 -11.61 16.18
CA PRO A 701 -13.90 -10.18 16.47
C PRO A 701 -13.17 -9.83 17.78
N TYR A 702 -12.86 -8.54 17.96
CA TYR A 702 -12.45 -7.95 19.23
C TYR A 702 -12.79 -6.45 19.24
N GLU A 703 -12.90 -5.87 20.43
CA GLU A 703 -13.22 -4.45 20.57
C GLU A 703 -11.98 -3.59 20.36
N SER A 704 -12.08 -2.57 19.50
CA SER A 704 -10.96 -1.67 19.21
C SER A 704 -11.39 -0.23 18.86
N ASP A 705 -10.43 0.63 18.58
CA ASP A 705 -10.60 1.98 18.02
C ASP A 705 -10.25 2.06 16.53
N LEU A 706 -10.20 0.91 15.83
CA LEU A 706 -9.96 0.86 14.38
C LEU A 706 -11.06 1.62 13.60
N PRO A 707 -10.71 2.29 12.48
CA PRO A 707 -11.67 2.91 11.58
C PRO A 707 -12.78 1.94 11.16
N GLY A 708 -14.03 2.38 11.26
CA GLY A 708 -15.20 1.53 10.98
C GLY A 708 -15.52 0.49 12.07
N GLY A 709 -14.74 0.41 13.16
CA GLY A 709 -15.00 -0.46 14.30
C GLY A 709 -14.90 -1.96 14.02
N ARG A 710 -14.31 -2.34 12.88
CA ARG A 710 -14.17 -3.75 12.45
C ARG A 710 -12.70 -4.14 12.45
N PRO A 711 -12.33 -5.26 13.11
CA PRO A 711 -10.98 -5.79 13.02
C PRO A 711 -10.73 -6.46 11.67
N PHE A 712 -9.44 -6.57 11.33
CA PHE A 712 -8.94 -7.17 10.10
C PHE A 712 -9.49 -6.58 8.79
N PRO A 713 -9.81 -5.28 8.67
CA PRO A 713 -10.46 -4.76 7.47
C PRO A 713 -9.56 -4.88 6.23
N GLN A 714 -8.24 -4.86 6.44
CA GLN A 714 -7.22 -4.95 5.39
C GLN A 714 -6.38 -6.24 5.49
N THR A 715 -6.77 -7.19 6.34
CA THR A 715 -6.07 -8.47 6.50
C THR A 715 -6.90 -9.59 5.87
N ALA A 716 -6.27 -10.40 5.02
CA ALA A 716 -6.86 -11.61 4.45
C ALA A 716 -6.17 -12.85 5.00
N PHE A 717 -6.95 -13.90 5.20
CA PHE A 717 -6.50 -15.20 5.68
C PHE A 717 -6.60 -16.21 4.53
N VAL A 718 -5.49 -16.81 4.13
CA VAL A 718 -5.42 -17.78 3.04
C VAL A 718 -4.85 -19.10 3.54
N ALA A 719 -5.63 -20.17 3.47
CA ALA A 719 -5.27 -21.49 3.93
C ALA A 719 -4.91 -22.39 2.73
N ALA A 720 -3.66 -22.82 2.62
CA ALA A 720 -3.29 -23.94 1.77
C ALA A 720 -3.55 -25.25 2.54
N ILE A 721 -4.55 -25.99 2.10
CA ILE A 721 -4.99 -27.25 2.67
C ILE A 721 -4.35 -28.38 1.86
N GLY A 722 -3.56 -29.23 2.52
CA GLY A 722 -2.98 -30.43 1.92
C GLY A 722 -3.58 -31.73 2.44
N ALA A 723 -4.03 -31.76 3.71
CA ALA A 723 -4.58 -32.97 4.32
C ALA A 723 -5.58 -32.66 5.43
N VAL A 724 -6.84 -32.36 5.07
CA VAL A 724 -7.95 -32.19 6.03
C VAL A 724 -9.10 -33.11 5.64
N GLY A 725 -9.66 -33.85 6.59
CA GLY A 725 -10.75 -34.79 6.32
C GLY A 725 -11.96 -34.11 5.66
N GLY A 726 -12.40 -34.63 4.51
CA GLY A 726 -13.57 -34.12 3.78
C GLY A 726 -13.35 -32.81 3.02
N LEU A 727 -12.10 -32.35 2.86
CA LEU A 727 -11.74 -31.22 2.02
C LEU A 727 -10.64 -31.65 1.04
N GLU A 728 -10.80 -31.27 -0.22
CA GLU A 728 -9.79 -31.51 -1.24
C GLU A 728 -8.54 -30.65 -1.01
N PRO A 729 -7.34 -31.10 -1.42
CA PRO A 729 -6.16 -30.26 -1.42
C PRO A 729 -6.33 -29.04 -2.32
N GLY A 730 -5.94 -27.86 -1.83
CA GLY A 730 -6.10 -26.60 -2.54
C GLY A 730 -5.68 -25.39 -1.71
N VAL A 731 -5.71 -24.22 -2.35
CA VAL A 731 -5.54 -22.91 -1.69
C VAL A 731 -6.92 -22.28 -1.51
N TYR A 732 -7.23 -21.89 -0.29
CA TYR A 732 -8.55 -21.40 0.11
C TYR A 732 -8.49 -20.02 0.75
N LEU A 733 -9.36 -19.11 0.33
CA LEU A 733 -9.64 -17.86 1.01
C LEU A 733 -10.57 -18.12 2.20
N VAL A 734 -10.23 -17.63 3.38
CA VAL A 734 -11.08 -17.72 4.57
C VAL A 734 -11.98 -16.50 4.66
N ALA A 735 -13.28 -16.72 4.89
CA ALA A 735 -14.31 -15.68 4.95
C ALA A 735 -15.26 -15.88 6.14
N ASP A 736 -16.13 -14.89 6.35
CA ASP A 736 -17.21 -14.90 7.35
C ASP A 736 -16.72 -15.30 8.76
N GLU A 737 -15.62 -14.67 9.19
CA GLU A 737 -14.97 -14.91 10.49
C GLU A 737 -14.52 -16.36 10.69
N GLY A 738 -14.08 -17.03 9.62
CA GLY A 738 -13.61 -18.41 9.67
C GLY A 738 -14.70 -19.47 9.54
N ARG A 739 -15.95 -19.05 9.25
CA ARG A 739 -17.08 -19.98 9.02
C ARG A 739 -17.17 -20.47 7.59
N ARG A 740 -16.41 -19.88 6.66
CA ARG A 740 -16.42 -20.27 5.24
C ARG A 740 -15.03 -20.26 4.66
N ILE A 741 -14.81 -21.17 3.72
CA ILE A 741 -13.59 -21.20 2.90
C ILE A 741 -13.96 -21.26 1.42
N GLY A 742 -13.28 -20.46 0.62
CA GLY A 742 -13.50 -20.32 -0.82
C GLY A 742 -12.29 -20.81 -1.60
N LEU A 743 -12.48 -21.74 -2.54
CA LEU A 743 -11.40 -22.30 -3.35
C LEU A 743 -10.85 -21.26 -4.34
N LEU A 744 -9.58 -20.89 -4.17
CA LEU A 744 -8.81 -20.03 -5.08
C LEU A 744 -8.08 -20.86 -6.14
N SER A 745 -7.38 -21.91 -5.73
CA SER A 745 -6.74 -22.87 -6.64
C SER A 745 -6.87 -24.29 -6.12
N SER A 746 -7.05 -25.25 -7.03
CA SER A 746 -7.11 -26.68 -6.70
C SER A 746 -5.72 -27.33 -6.78
N GLY A 747 -5.53 -28.40 -6.03
CA GLY A 747 -4.29 -29.18 -6.01
C GLY A 747 -3.41 -28.90 -4.79
N ASP A 748 -2.54 -29.84 -4.47
CA ASP A 748 -1.67 -29.76 -3.30
C ASP A 748 -0.51 -28.77 -3.51
N ALA A 749 -0.60 -27.60 -2.89
CA ALA A 749 0.39 -26.53 -3.00
C ALA A 749 1.64 -26.74 -2.13
N ARG A 750 1.68 -27.74 -1.24
CA ARG A 750 2.72 -27.84 -0.20
C ARG A 750 4.14 -27.99 -0.76
N ALA A 751 4.31 -28.77 -1.82
CA ALA A 751 5.61 -28.92 -2.47
C ALA A 751 6.10 -27.62 -3.12
N ALA A 752 5.18 -26.79 -3.62
CA ALA A 752 5.52 -25.48 -4.17
C ALA A 752 5.84 -24.48 -3.04
N LEU A 753 5.05 -24.46 -1.97
CA LEU A 753 5.29 -23.65 -0.77
C LEU A 753 6.64 -23.98 -0.11
N GLN A 754 7.05 -25.24 -0.08
CA GLN A 754 8.38 -25.62 0.42
C GLN A 754 9.52 -24.90 -0.31
N ARG A 755 9.36 -24.66 -1.63
CA ARG A 755 10.37 -23.99 -2.48
C ARG A 755 10.39 -22.47 -2.32
N THR A 756 9.42 -21.90 -1.60
CA THR A 756 9.40 -20.46 -1.31
C THR A 756 10.18 -20.12 -0.04
N LEU A 757 10.60 -21.10 0.76
CA LEU A 757 11.31 -20.85 2.02
C LEU A 757 12.74 -20.37 1.78
N ASP A 758 13.13 -19.34 2.54
CA ASP A 758 14.51 -18.83 2.57
C ASP A 758 15.44 -19.71 3.43
N ASN A 759 14.87 -20.60 4.27
CA ASN A 759 15.60 -21.49 5.16
C ASN A 759 15.04 -22.92 5.13
N GLY A 760 15.91 -23.92 5.23
CA GLY A 760 15.54 -25.34 5.17
C GLY A 760 15.03 -25.95 6.49
N VAL A 761 14.58 -25.12 7.45
CA VAL A 761 14.25 -25.58 8.81
C VAL A 761 12.83 -26.18 8.89
N PHE A 762 11.94 -25.81 7.97
CA PHE A 762 10.54 -26.23 8.00
C PHE A 762 10.23 -27.34 6.98
N ASP A 763 9.40 -28.31 7.36
CA ASP A 763 8.84 -29.34 6.47
C ASP A 763 7.36 -29.02 6.18
N ILE A 764 7.13 -28.18 5.17
CA ILE A 764 5.80 -27.81 4.70
C ILE A 764 5.12 -28.99 3.98
N VAL A 765 5.88 -29.84 3.31
CA VAL A 765 5.33 -31.01 2.58
C VAL A 765 4.53 -31.93 3.51
N ARG A 766 4.94 -32.05 4.77
CA ARG A 766 4.22 -32.82 5.79
C ARG A 766 3.19 -32.03 6.59
N THR A 767 3.08 -30.73 6.38
CA THR A 767 2.15 -29.85 7.12
C THR A 767 0.75 -29.94 6.51
N PRO A 768 -0.29 -30.39 7.25
CA PRO A 768 -1.64 -30.50 6.71
C PRO A 768 -2.28 -29.17 6.29
N VAL A 769 -2.02 -28.09 7.04
CA VAL A 769 -2.59 -26.76 6.80
C VAL A 769 -1.51 -25.71 6.95
N VAL A 770 -1.37 -24.86 5.94
CA VAL A 770 -0.52 -23.67 5.96
C VAL A 770 -1.41 -22.44 5.86
N LEU A 771 -1.48 -21.63 6.92
CA LEU A 771 -2.27 -20.41 6.97
C LEU A 771 -1.38 -19.20 6.75
N THR A 772 -1.63 -18.42 5.70
CA THR A 772 -0.90 -17.19 5.39
C THR A 772 -1.79 -15.99 5.66
N LEU A 773 -1.27 -15.01 6.41
CA LEU A 773 -1.93 -13.72 6.61
C LEU A 773 -1.33 -12.73 5.62
N LEU A 774 -2.21 -12.14 4.80
CA LEU A 774 -1.88 -11.19 3.75
C LEU A 774 -2.47 -9.83 4.06
N THR A 775 -1.83 -8.78 3.57
CA THR A 775 -2.37 -7.43 3.65
C THR A 775 -2.14 -6.62 2.37
N ASP A 776 -2.91 -5.55 2.21
CA ASP A 776 -2.77 -4.57 1.15
C ASP A 776 -2.21 -3.24 1.71
N TYR A 777 -0.88 -3.16 1.84
CA TYR A 777 -0.21 -1.93 2.29
C TYR A 777 -0.36 -0.79 1.29
N GLU A 778 -0.38 -1.10 0.00
CA GLU A 778 -0.53 -0.14 -1.10
C GLU A 778 -1.90 0.54 -1.08
N ALA A 779 -2.95 -0.20 -0.70
CA ALA A 779 -4.27 0.36 -0.49
C ALA A 779 -4.39 1.10 0.84
N ALA A 780 -3.83 0.57 1.94
CA ALA A 780 -4.19 1.04 3.27
C ALA A 780 -3.32 2.19 3.81
N LEU A 781 -1.99 2.14 3.62
CA LEU A 781 -1.08 3.12 4.21
C LEU A 781 -1.30 4.56 3.70
N PRO A 782 -1.58 4.82 2.42
CA PRO A 782 -1.88 6.18 1.93
C PRO A 782 -3.04 6.89 2.65
N TYR A 783 -3.96 6.13 3.24
CA TYR A 783 -5.17 6.68 3.88
C TYR A 783 -5.12 6.61 5.40
N TYR A 784 -4.49 5.56 5.95
CA TYR A 784 -4.45 5.31 7.38
C TYR A 784 -3.17 5.79 8.06
N GLY A 785 -2.18 6.25 7.30
CA GLY A 785 -0.96 6.83 7.83
C GLY A 785 0.13 5.81 8.16
N ASP A 786 1.26 6.31 8.63
CA ASP A 786 2.46 5.52 8.92
C ASP A 786 2.27 4.56 10.11
N ARG A 787 1.46 4.96 11.10
CA ARG A 787 1.13 4.14 12.27
C ARG A 787 0.41 2.86 11.90
N TRP A 788 -0.34 2.87 10.81
CA TRP A 788 -1.12 1.72 10.38
C TRP A 788 -0.25 0.48 10.09
N TYR A 789 1.02 0.65 9.72
CA TYR A 789 1.94 -0.48 9.51
C TYR A 789 2.07 -1.36 10.76
N ARG A 790 2.33 -0.74 11.93
CA ARG A 790 2.46 -1.49 13.19
C ARG A 790 1.11 -2.00 13.69
N ILE A 791 0.00 -1.30 13.40
CA ILE A 791 -1.35 -1.76 13.75
C ILE A 791 -1.67 -3.08 13.05
N GLN A 792 -1.47 -3.15 11.74
CA GLN A 792 -1.70 -4.40 11.01
C GLN A 792 -0.78 -5.54 11.46
N GLY A 793 0.49 -5.24 11.76
CA GLY A 793 1.40 -6.23 12.34
C GLY A 793 0.90 -6.76 13.69
N MET A 794 0.31 -5.90 14.52
CA MET A 794 -0.33 -6.30 15.78
C MET A 794 -1.60 -7.12 15.56
N GLU A 795 -2.45 -6.79 14.57
CA GLU A 795 -3.59 -7.64 14.20
C GLU A 795 -3.12 -9.03 13.78
N ALA A 796 -2.10 -9.13 12.92
CA ALA A 796 -1.54 -10.40 12.50
C ALA A 796 -0.96 -11.20 13.68
N GLY A 797 -0.23 -10.56 14.59
CA GLY A 797 0.30 -11.19 15.80
C GLY A 797 -0.79 -11.69 16.75
N LEU A 798 -1.89 -10.93 16.88
CA LEU A 798 -3.05 -11.32 17.67
C LEU A 798 -3.69 -12.59 17.10
N ALA A 799 -3.90 -12.64 15.79
CA ALA A 799 -4.41 -13.83 15.11
C ALA A 799 -3.44 -15.03 15.26
N VAL A 800 -2.14 -14.79 15.21
CA VAL A 800 -1.12 -15.83 15.44
C VAL A 800 -1.24 -16.44 16.83
N GLN A 801 -1.37 -15.62 17.87
CA GLN A 801 -1.53 -16.14 19.22
C GLN A 801 -2.84 -16.92 19.39
N ARG A 802 -3.92 -16.46 18.76
CA ARG A 802 -5.20 -17.17 18.74
C ARG A 802 -5.10 -18.55 18.07
N CYS A 803 -4.36 -18.65 16.97
CA CYS A 803 -4.04 -19.95 16.35
C CYS A 803 -3.22 -20.83 17.28
N TYR A 804 -2.18 -20.29 17.94
CA TYR A 804 -1.37 -21.04 18.89
C TYR A 804 -2.18 -21.61 20.05
N LEU A 805 -3.08 -20.81 20.63
CA LEU A 805 -3.94 -21.24 21.74
C LEU A 805 -4.96 -22.30 21.30
N SER A 806 -5.59 -22.09 20.12
CA SER A 806 -6.53 -23.05 19.54
C SER A 806 -5.84 -24.39 19.22
N ALA A 807 -4.65 -24.34 18.62
CA ALA A 807 -3.86 -25.54 18.34
C ALA A 807 -3.48 -26.29 19.62
N ALA A 808 -3.03 -25.57 20.66
CA ALA A 808 -2.69 -26.18 21.95
C ALA A 808 -3.89 -26.89 22.59
N ALA A 809 -5.07 -26.24 22.60
CA ALA A 809 -6.32 -26.84 23.11
C ALA A 809 -6.81 -28.04 22.28
N GLY A 810 -6.32 -28.20 21.05
CA GLY A 810 -6.54 -29.34 20.17
C GLY A 810 -5.42 -30.38 20.17
N SER A 811 -4.38 -30.22 21.00
CA SER A 811 -3.15 -31.04 20.95
C SER A 811 -2.49 -31.08 19.55
N LEU A 812 -2.59 -29.97 18.82
CA LEU A 812 -1.98 -29.76 17.52
C LEU A 812 -0.66 -29.02 17.67
N ALA A 813 0.24 -29.23 16.72
CA ALA A 813 1.45 -28.44 16.58
C ALA A 813 1.17 -27.20 15.71
N CYS A 814 1.80 -26.08 16.08
CA CYS A 814 1.71 -24.82 15.36
C CYS A 814 3.09 -24.16 15.29
N GLN A 815 3.42 -23.51 14.17
CA GLN A 815 4.66 -22.76 13.97
C GLN A 815 4.40 -21.53 13.10
N ALA A 816 4.61 -20.34 13.65
CA ALA A 816 4.59 -19.10 12.88
C ALA A 816 6.00 -18.73 12.37
N HIS A 817 6.13 -18.24 11.13
CA HIS A 817 7.39 -17.78 10.56
C HIS A 817 7.18 -16.73 9.46
N CYS A 818 8.22 -15.92 9.24
CA CYS A 818 8.31 -14.97 8.12
C CYS A 818 9.44 -15.33 7.14
N GLY A 819 9.96 -16.57 7.19
CA GLY A 819 11.13 -16.98 6.41
C GLY A 819 10.75 -17.50 5.02
N TYR A 820 10.33 -16.63 4.11
CA TYR A 820 9.93 -16.97 2.74
C TYR A 820 10.27 -15.84 1.76
N ASP A 821 10.37 -16.19 0.49
CA ASP A 821 10.28 -15.27 -0.66
C ASP A 821 8.80 -14.89 -0.86
N PRO A 822 8.40 -13.62 -0.63
CA PRO A 822 7.00 -13.23 -0.64
C PRO A 822 6.38 -13.27 -2.04
N ASP A 823 7.15 -12.99 -3.10
CA ASP A 823 6.59 -12.94 -4.45
C ASP A 823 6.36 -14.36 -4.96
N ARG A 824 7.31 -15.27 -4.74
CA ARG A 824 7.10 -16.71 -5.01
C ARG A 824 5.95 -17.28 -4.18
N LEU A 825 5.79 -16.83 -2.93
CA LEU A 825 4.67 -17.25 -2.08
C LEU A 825 3.34 -16.82 -2.70
N LEU A 826 3.21 -15.56 -3.12
CA LEU A 826 1.99 -15.06 -3.75
C LEU A 826 1.69 -15.75 -5.08
N ASP A 827 2.72 -16.08 -5.88
CA ASP A 827 2.56 -16.89 -7.10
C ASP A 827 1.94 -18.26 -6.78
N VAL A 828 2.48 -18.96 -5.78
CA VAL A 828 1.98 -20.28 -5.36
C VAL A 828 0.56 -20.20 -4.81
N LEU A 829 0.21 -19.10 -4.13
CA LEU A 829 -1.15 -18.88 -3.64
C LEU A 829 -2.13 -18.42 -4.73
N GLY A 830 -1.67 -18.14 -5.94
CA GLY A 830 -2.49 -17.62 -7.05
C GLY A 830 -2.93 -16.16 -6.86
N LEU A 831 -2.13 -15.36 -6.14
CA LEU A 831 -2.45 -14.00 -5.71
C LEU A 831 -1.36 -12.96 -6.07
N ALA A 832 -0.39 -13.33 -6.91
CA ALA A 832 0.67 -12.41 -7.34
C ALA A 832 0.16 -11.19 -8.12
N ASP A 833 -1.02 -11.30 -8.72
CA ASP A 833 -1.69 -10.21 -9.42
C ASP A 833 -2.44 -9.23 -8.49
N GLN A 834 -2.49 -9.50 -7.17
CA GLN A 834 -3.30 -8.75 -6.21
C GLN A 834 -2.54 -7.68 -5.40
N HIS A 835 -1.24 -7.51 -5.62
CA HIS A 835 -0.38 -6.49 -4.97
C HIS A 835 -0.33 -6.59 -3.43
N LEU A 836 -0.43 -7.82 -2.91
CA LEU A 836 -0.47 -8.08 -1.47
C LEU A 836 0.93 -8.19 -0.87
N GLU A 837 0.99 -8.09 0.45
CA GLU A 837 2.17 -8.37 1.26
C GLU A 837 1.88 -9.52 2.24
N PRO A 838 2.64 -10.63 2.19
CA PRO A 838 2.54 -11.66 3.22
C PRO A 838 3.20 -11.20 4.53
N VAL A 839 2.38 -11.07 5.58
CA VAL A 839 2.82 -10.59 6.89
C VAL A 839 3.49 -11.73 7.67
N ILE A 840 2.82 -12.89 7.73
CA ILE A 840 3.29 -14.08 8.44
C ILE A 840 2.60 -15.35 7.93
N GLN A 841 3.29 -16.49 8.01
CA GLN A 841 2.75 -17.82 7.72
C GLN A 841 2.73 -18.69 8.98
N LEU A 842 1.68 -19.51 9.14
CA LEU A 842 1.53 -20.49 10.20
C LEU A 842 1.42 -21.89 9.62
N LEU A 843 2.28 -22.79 10.10
CA LEU A 843 2.24 -24.21 9.81
C LEU A 843 1.46 -24.89 10.94
N ILE A 844 0.41 -25.65 10.59
CA ILE A 844 -0.44 -26.33 11.57
C ILE A 844 -0.53 -27.81 11.19
N GLY A 845 -0.27 -28.68 12.16
CA GLY A 845 -0.28 -30.12 11.96
C GLY A 845 -0.46 -30.92 13.24
N ARG A 846 -0.29 -32.23 13.14
CA ARG A 846 -0.32 -33.10 14.32
C ARG A 846 0.87 -32.82 15.21
N SER A 847 0.67 -32.88 16.53
CA SER A 847 1.80 -32.77 17.45
C SER A 847 2.70 -34.01 17.32
N ARG A 848 4.01 -33.81 17.48
CA ARG A 848 4.98 -34.90 17.61
C ARG A 848 5.49 -34.90 19.05
N PRO A 849 5.67 -36.07 19.69
CA PRO A 849 6.36 -36.14 20.98
C PRO A 849 7.72 -35.44 20.89
N ALA A 850 7.98 -34.50 21.79
CA ALA A 850 9.24 -33.76 21.82
C ALA A 850 10.40 -34.72 22.13
N GLY A 851 11.12 -35.16 21.11
CA GLY A 851 12.35 -35.91 21.29
C GLY A 851 13.46 -34.95 21.73
N LEU A 852 14.04 -35.18 22.91
CA LEU A 852 15.27 -34.54 23.44
C LEU A 852 15.15 -33.16 24.11
N HIS A 853 13.96 -32.63 24.40
CA HIS A 853 13.83 -31.38 25.17
C HIS A 853 13.21 -31.64 26.54
N HIS A 854 14.03 -31.59 27.59
CA HIS A 854 13.55 -31.61 28.97
C HIS A 854 13.07 -30.19 29.32
N GLU A 855 11.77 -30.00 29.48
CA GLU A 855 11.19 -28.72 29.87
C GLU A 855 10.62 -28.84 31.29
N ILE A 856 10.96 -27.88 32.16
CA ILE A 856 10.42 -27.80 33.52
C ILE A 856 9.29 -26.76 33.52
N PRO A 857 8.04 -27.13 33.81
CA PRO A 857 6.94 -26.17 33.94
C PRO A 857 7.17 -25.29 35.18
N LEU A 858 6.86 -24.00 35.08
CA LEU A 858 7.05 -23.05 36.17
C LEU A 858 5.75 -22.69 36.90
N PHE A 859 4.58 -22.97 36.30
CA PHE A 859 3.27 -22.88 36.95
C PHE A 859 2.13 -23.54 36.19
#